data_AF-A0A7X8MU88-F1
#
_entry.id   AF-A0A7X8MU88-F1
#
_cell.length_a   1.000
_cell.length_b   1.000
_cell.length_c   1.000
_cell.angle_alpha   90.00
_cell.angle_beta   90.00
_cell.angle_gamma   90.00
#
_symmetry.space_group_name_H-M   'P 1'
#
loop_
_entity.id
_entity.type
_entity.pdbx_description
1 polymer ?
#
loop_
_entity_poly.entity_id
_entity_poly.type
_entity_poly.pdbx_seq_one_letter_code
_entity_poly.pdbx_strand_id
1 'polypeptide(L)'
;AIAGGASLIVLSDRQSDERFAPIPSLLLTSAVHQHLVTERTRTRCSLIIESGDAREVHHLAMLVAFGADAVNPYMAFETIDELRMVGQLGDLSLDEACTNYVTAATSGVLKVMSKMGIATVASYRGAQLADVTGLSQELLDAHFGGLPSPIAGVGLDELAADVAARHRSAFLPRPEELAHRDLDLGGEYKWRREGEYHLFNPETIFKLQHATRTGQYAIFRDYTRAVDDQSTRLATLRGMLEFASDRPPVPLDEVEPVSSIVARFSTGAMSYGSISAEAHETLAIAMNRLGAMSNSGEGGEDPARFDRDRSGDWRRSAIKQVASGRFGVTSHYLNNCTDIQIKMAQGAKPGEGGQLPPEKVYPWIAEVRITTPHVGLISPPPHHDIYSIEDLAQLIFDLRNANPDARIHVKLVAEQGVGTVAAGVAKAHSDVILISGHDGGTGASPLTSLKHAGGPWELGLAETQQTLLLNGLRDRVRVQCDGQLKTGRDVIVAALLGAEEFGFATAPLVVEGCIMMRVCHLDTCPVGIATQNPDLRAKYTGRAEHVVNFFTFLAEEVREYLAELGFRTLDEAIGQAHLLRQRTDEEFVTAHPRAAQLDLSPVLDMPAGTPRQTTTQDTGLRGVLDERILFDAEETIEAAARGVAKHIDLSYPITNIDRTVGTLTGSRITRAAGRAGLPADTVRVTLTGSAGNSAGAFIPAGLTLNLVGDANDFLGKGLSGGRIILSPHPEAPPQLTGDQPDIIAGNVIGFGATSGEIHIRGAVGERFCVRNSGAVAVVEGIGNHGCEYMTGGRVVVLGEVGDNFGAGMSGGIAYLAPVGDLDRKVNPGLVDVEKLSAEDLAFLEETIDRHRRLTGSTTPWQARDLVKIMPRDYKRALTQQKEVAHHG
;
A
#
# COMPACT_ATOMS: atom_id res chain seq x y z
N ALA A 1 10.06 -25.35 -39.17
CA ALA A 1 8.59 -25.44 -39.00
C ALA A 1 7.86 -24.32 -39.77
N ILE A 2 8.04 -23.04 -39.42
CA ILE A 2 7.30 -21.90 -40.02
C ILE A 2 7.51 -21.78 -41.53
N ALA A 3 8.75 -21.94 -42.02
CA ALA A 3 9.03 -21.95 -43.47
C ALA A 3 8.27 -23.08 -44.21
N GLY A 4 7.97 -24.19 -43.52
CA GLY A 4 7.16 -25.28 -44.02
C GLY A 4 5.64 -25.08 -43.84
N GLY A 5 5.19 -23.89 -43.42
CA GLY A 5 3.78 -23.53 -43.32
C GLY A 5 3.12 -23.74 -41.96
N ALA A 6 3.87 -24.18 -40.93
CA ALA A 6 3.31 -24.34 -39.58
C ALA A 6 2.93 -22.98 -38.97
N SER A 7 1.68 -22.86 -38.52
CA SER A 7 1.13 -21.66 -37.85
C SER A 7 0.93 -21.84 -36.34
N LEU A 8 1.09 -23.05 -35.82
CA LEU A 8 1.09 -23.35 -34.38
C LEU A 8 2.37 -24.09 -34.05
N ILE A 9 3.13 -23.57 -33.10
CA ILE A 9 4.38 -24.16 -32.62
C ILE A 9 4.18 -24.53 -31.16
N VAL A 10 4.29 -25.82 -30.85
CA VAL A 10 4.29 -26.32 -29.47
C VAL A 10 5.73 -26.47 -29.02
N LEU A 11 6.11 -25.72 -27.99
CA LEU A 11 7.39 -25.88 -27.29
C LEU A 11 7.10 -26.71 -26.04
N SER A 12 7.75 -27.87 -25.92
CA SER A 12 7.42 -28.86 -24.89
C SER A 12 8.67 -29.40 -24.20
N ASP A 13 8.65 -29.45 -22.87
CA ASP A 13 9.64 -30.12 -22.03
C ASP A 13 9.22 -31.55 -21.63
N ARG A 14 8.05 -32.02 -22.07
CA ARG A 14 7.44 -33.32 -21.69
C ARG A 14 8.31 -34.55 -21.99
N GLN A 15 9.21 -34.45 -22.96
CA GLN A 15 10.07 -35.56 -23.38
C GLN A 15 11.41 -35.63 -22.62
N SER A 16 11.56 -34.92 -21.50
CA SER A 16 12.73 -35.13 -20.62
C SER A 16 12.73 -36.56 -20.05
N ASP A 17 13.88 -37.22 -20.10
CA ASP A 17 14.08 -38.61 -19.66
C ASP A 17 15.39 -38.75 -18.87
N GLU A 18 15.84 -39.95 -18.53
CA GLU A 18 17.07 -40.15 -17.74
C GLU A 18 18.37 -39.67 -18.43
N ARG A 19 18.30 -39.29 -19.71
CA ARG A 19 19.44 -38.83 -20.53
C ARG A 19 19.36 -37.34 -20.84
N PHE A 20 18.17 -36.83 -21.10
CA PHE A 20 17.93 -35.46 -21.55
C PHE A 20 17.19 -34.66 -20.48
N ALA A 21 17.88 -33.70 -19.89
CA ALA A 21 17.26 -32.74 -18.98
C ALA A 21 16.44 -31.68 -19.75
N PRO A 22 15.36 -31.16 -19.16
CA PRO A 22 14.52 -30.17 -19.80
C PRO A 22 15.23 -28.80 -19.87
N ILE A 23 14.98 -28.03 -20.95
CA ILE A 23 15.31 -26.60 -20.98
C ILE A 23 14.25 -25.88 -20.14
N PRO A 24 14.61 -24.98 -19.20
CA PRO A 24 13.63 -24.21 -18.44
C PRO A 24 12.61 -23.52 -19.36
N SER A 25 11.32 -23.68 -19.09
CA SER A 25 10.27 -23.30 -20.06
C SER A 25 10.29 -21.81 -20.37
N LEU A 26 10.64 -20.96 -19.39
CA LEU A 26 10.75 -19.52 -19.59
C LEU A 26 11.90 -19.14 -20.53
N LEU A 27 13.08 -19.76 -20.37
CA LEU A 27 14.23 -19.55 -21.24
C LEU A 27 13.90 -20.01 -22.67
N LEU A 28 13.31 -21.20 -22.82
CA LEU A 28 12.89 -21.75 -24.11
C LEU A 28 11.88 -20.82 -24.81
N THR A 29 10.85 -20.38 -24.07
CA THR A 29 9.80 -19.49 -24.58
C THR A 29 10.38 -18.17 -25.05
N SER A 30 11.17 -17.52 -24.20
CA SER A 30 11.76 -16.22 -24.50
C SER A 30 12.73 -16.31 -25.68
N ALA A 31 13.67 -17.27 -25.67
CA ALA A 31 14.65 -17.41 -26.75
C ALA A 31 14.00 -17.60 -28.12
N VAL A 32 12.97 -18.47 -28.22
CA VAL A 32 12.23 -18.66 -29.47
C VAL A 32 11.43 -17.41 -29.83
N HIS A 33 10.75 -16.78 -28.86
CA HIS A 33 10.00 -15.57 -29.09
C HIS A 33 10.89 -14.45 -29.67
N GLN A 34 12.03 -14.17 -29.02
CA GLN A 34 12.97 -13.13 -29.43
C GLN A 34 13.57 -13.41 -30.80
N HIS A 35 13.98 -14.65 -31.06
CA HIS A 35 14.46 -15.06 -32.38
C HIS A 35 13.43 -14.79 -33.47
N LEU A 36 12.15 -15.16 -33.24
CA LEU A 36 11.08 -14.93 -34.20
C LEU A 36 10.75 -13.45 -34.40
N VAL A 37 10.91 -12.62 -33.37
CA VAL A 37 10.76 -11.16 -33.46
C VAL A 37 11.88 -10.57 -34.33
N THR A 38 13.14 -10.93 -34.06
CA THR A 38 14.31 -10.49 -34.83
C THR A 38 14.19 -10.89 -36.30
N GLU A 39 13.75 -12.12 -36.58
CA GLU A 39 13.52 -12.62 -37.94
C GLU A 39 12.22 -12.11 -38.58
N ARG A 40 11.43 -11.27 -37.87
CA ARG A 40 10.14 -10.74 -38.33
C ARG A 40 9.14 -11.83 -38.75
N THR A 41 9.21 -12.98 -38.10
CA THR A 41 8.35 -14.14 -38.36
C THR A 41 7.36 -14.41 -37.22
N ARG A 42 7.47 -13.72 -36.09
CA ARG A 42 6.60 -13.93 -34.91
C ARG A 42 5.10 -13.81 -35.18
N THR A 43 4.69 -12.96 -36.14
CA THR A 43 3.28 -12.78 -36.53
C THR A 43 2.71 -13.93 -37.36
N ARG A 44 3.57 -14.86 -37.82
CA ARG A 44 3.18 -15.98 -38.69
C ARG A 44 2.76 -17.24 -37.93
N CYS A 45 2.97 -17.28 -36.61
CA CYS A 45 2.61 -18.43 -35.79
C CYS A 45 2.22 -18.03 -34.37
N SER A 46 1.52 -18.93 -33.68
CA SER A 46 1.33 -18.89 -32.24
C SER A 46 2.28 -19.84 -31.52
N LEU A 47 2.75 -19.46 -30.34
CA LEU A 47 3.58 -20.24 -29.44
C LEU A 47 2.72 -20.83 -28.30
N ILE A 48 2.62 -22.15 -28.26
CA ILE A 48 1.95 -22.90 -27.20
C ILE A 48 3.03 -23.54 -26.34
N ILE A 49 3.04 -23.27 -25.04
CA ILE A 49 4.07 -23.78 -24.14
C ILE A 49 3.49 -24.93 -23.32
N GLU A 50 3.98 -26.14 -23.56
CA GLU A 50 3.74 -27.29 -22.72
C GLU A 50 4.89 -27.40 -21.71
N SER A 51 4.58 -27.18 -20.43
CA SER A 51 5.58 -26.94 -19.39
C SER A 51 5.33 -27.81 -18.17
N GLY A 52 6.38 -28.49 -17.69
CA GLY A 52 6.40 -29.25 -16.46
C GLY A 52 6.83 -28.44 -15.24
N ASP A 53 7.50 -27.31 -15.43
CA ASP A 53 8.00 -26.42 -14.38
C ASP A 53 7.06 -25.25 -14.03
N ALA A 54 6.05 -24.96 -14.86
CA ALA A 54 5.02 -23.96 -14.58
C ALA A 54 3.90 -24.54 -13.71
N ARG A 55 3.74 -23.98 -12.51
CA ARG A 55 2.69 -24.40 -11.55
C ARG A 55 2.09 -23.24 -10.77
N GLU A 56 2.86 -22.18 -10.54
CA GLU A 56 2.40 -20.98 -9.84
C GLU A 56 1.93 -19.90 -10.81
N VAL A 57 1.09 -18.99 -10.32
CA VAL A 57 0.61 -17.81 -11.06
C VAL A 57 1.76 -17.02 -11.69
N HIS A 58 2.88 -16.85 -10.97
CA HIS A 58 4.03 -16.10 -11.48
C HIS A 58 4.68 -16.79 -12.69
N HIS A 59 4.80 -18.12 -12.68
CA HIS A 59 5.38 -18.86 -13.80
C HIS A 59 4.55 -18.66 -15.07
N LEU A 60 3.22 -18.75 -14.94
CA LEU A 60 2.29 -18.53 -16.04
C LEU A 60 2.34 -17.08 -16.55
N ALA A 61 2.36 -16.11 -15.63
CA ALA A 61 2.48 -14.70 -15.99
C ALA A 61 3.78 -14.41 -16.75
N MET A 62 4.92 -14.94 -16.31
CA MET A 62 6.19 -14.80 -17.00
C MET A 62 6.18 -15.45 -18.38
N LEU A 63 5.65 -16.67 -18.53
CA LEU A 63 5.54 -17.30 -19.85
C LEU A 63 4.77 -16.44 -20.85
N VAL A 64 3.64 -15.85 -20.43
CA VAL A 64 2.86 -14.92 -21.27
C VAL A 64 3.66 -13.63 -21.54
N ALA A 65 4.23 -13.01 -20.51
CA ALA A 65 5.02 -11.78 -20.62
C ALA A 65 6.23 -11.91 -21.57
N PHE A 66 6.75 -13.13 -21.73
CA PHE A 66 7.87 -13.45 -22.63
C PHE A 66 7.46 -14.15 -23.93
N GLY A 67 6.17 -14.15 -24.27
CA GLY A 67 5.70 -14.40 -25.63
C GLY A 67 4.85 -15.64 -25.86
N ALA A 68 4.47 -16.38 -24.81
CA ALA A 68 3.50 -17.47 -24.92
C ALA A 68 2.11 -16.96 -25.32
N ASP A 69 1.47 -17.63 -26.29
CA ASP A 69 0.07 -17.39 -26.67
C ASP A 69 -0.90 -18.27 -25.87
N ALA A 70 -0.44 -19.45 -25.45
CA ALA A 70 -1.15 -20.36 -24.56
C ALA A 70 -0.14 -21.17 -23.74
N VAL A 71 -0.55 -21.59 -22.55
CA VAL A 71 0.25 -22.42 -21.65
C VAL A 71 -0.54 -23.66 -21.24
N ASN A 72 0.09 -24.82 -21.38
CA ASN A 72 -0.36 -26.11 -20.88
C ASN A 72 0.57 -26.56 -19.74
N PRO A 73 0.26 -26.24 -18.47
CA PRO A 73 1.06 -26.65 -17.32
C PRO A 73 0.79 -28.12 -16.96
N TYR A 74 1.21 -29.04 -17.83
CA TYR A 74 0.72 -30.42 -17.78
C TYR A 74 1.06 -31.13 -16.46
N MET A 75 2.26 -30.93 -15.90
CA MET A 75 2.64 -31.54 -14.63
C MET A 75 1.76 -31.07 -13.45
N ALA A 76 1.23 -29.85 -13.51
CA ALA A 76 0.27 -29.38 -12.51
C ALA A 76 -1.04 -30.17 -12.59
N PHE A 77 -1.50 -30.50 -13.80
CA PHE A 77 -2.68 -31.34 -14.00
C PHE A 77 -2.44 -32.79 -13.58
N GLU A 78 -1.28 -33.36 -13.90
CA GLU A 78 -0.90 -34.71 -13.44
C GLU A 78 -0.83 -34.78 -11.90
N THR A 79 -0.29 -33.73 -11.25
CA THR A 79 -0.29 -33.64 -9.77
C THR A 79 -1.70 -33.55 -9.20
N ILE A 80 -2.61 -32.83 -9.85
CA ILE A 80 -4.02 -32.77 -9.43
C ILE A 80 -4.68 -34.14 -9.52
N ASP A 81 -4.45 -34.89 -10.60
CA ASP A 81 -5.03 -36.23 -10.75
C ASP A 81 -4.45 -37.20 -9.72
N GLU A 82 -3.16 -37.13 -9.43
CA GLU A 82 -2.54 -37.93 -8.37
C GLU A 82 -3.16 -37.63 -6.99
N LEU A 83 -3.27 -36.35 -6.61
CA LEU A 83 -3.91 -35.92 -5.36
C LEU A 83 -5.35 -36.40 -5.24
N ARG A 84 -6.08 -36.42 -6.37
CA ARG A 84 -7.43 -36.99 -6.46
C ARG A 84 -7.40 -38.51 -6.24
N MET A 85 -6.52 -39.23 -6.92
CA MET A 85 -6.40 -40.70 -6.81
C MET A 85 -6.08 -41.17 -5.40
N VAL A 86 -5.29 -40.41 -4.63
CA VAL A 86 -4.97 -40.71 -3.23
C VAL A 86 -6.00 -40.15 -2.22
N GLY A 87 -7.09 -39.55 -2.71
CA GLY A 87 -8.22 -39.08 -1.89
C GLY A 87 -7.98 -37.77 -1.13
N GLN A 88 -6.94 -36.99 -1.45
CA GLN A 88 -6.66 -35.72 -0.78
C GLN A 88 -7.58 -34.56 -1.22
N LEU A 89 -8.28 -34.71 -2.35
CA LEU A 89 -9.22 -33.71 -2.88
C LEU A 89 -10.69 -33.99 -2.52
N GLY A 90 -10.97 -35.00 -1.68
CA GLY A 90 -12.34 -35.41 -1.35
C GLY A 90 -13.09 -35.95 -2.58
N ASP A 91 -14.34 -35.50 -2.76
CA ASP A 91 -15.25 -35.99 -3.80
C ASP A 91 -15.16 -35.23 -5.14
N LEU A 92 -14.18 -34.33 -5.30
CA LEU A 92 -14.02 -33.56 -6.53
C LEU A 92 -13.66 -34.46 -7.72
N SER A 93 -14.37 -34.28 -8.85
CA SER A 93 -13.97 -34.89 -10.12
C SER A 93 -12.70 -34.23 -10.66
N LEU A 94 -11.99 -34.93 -11.57
CA LEU A 94 -10.78 -34.39 -12.20
C LEU A 94 -11.09 -33.09 -12.98
N ASP A 95 -12.20 -33.06 -13.71
CA ASP A 95 -12.61 -31.89 -14.50
C ASP A 95 -12.91 -30.67 -13.60
N GLU A 96 -13.59 -30.87 -12.46
CA GLU A 96 -13.83 -29.81 -11.49
C GLU A 96 -12.52 -29.31 -10.87
N ALA A 97 -11.63 -30.22 -10.47
CA ALA A 97 -10.35 -29.85 -9.87
C ALA A 97 -9.44 -29.07 -10.85
N CYS A 98 -9.34 -29.52 -12.10
CA CYS A 98 -8.61 -28.82 -13.15
C CYS A 98 -9.25 -27.46 -13.50
N THR A 99 -10.59 -27.38 -13.57
CA THR A 99 -11.32 -26.13 -13.81
C THR A 99 -11.06 -25.12 -12.69
N ASN A 100 -11.03 -25.58 -11.43
CA ASN A 100 -10.69 -24.74 -10.28
C ASN A 100 -9.26 -24.19 -10.39
N TYR A 101 -8.29 -25.04 -10.76
CA TYR A 101 -6.91 -24.60 -11.00
C TYR A 101 -6.82 -23.55 -12.10
N VAL A 102 -7.43 -23.80 -13.27
CA VAL A 102 -7.43 -22.85 -14.41
C VAL A 102 -8.07 -21.52 -14.03
N THR A 103 -9.18 -21.55 -13.29
CA THR A 103 -9.88 -20.35 -12.81
C THR A 103 -8.99 -19.54 -11.85
N ALA A 104 -8.34 -20.21 -10.90
CA ALA A 104 -7.43 -19.58 -9.94
C ALA A 104 -6.18 -19.00 -10.62
N ALA A 105 -5.57 -19.77 -11.55
CA ALA A 105 -4.43 -19.34 -12.34
C ALA A 105 -4.75 -18.12 -13.20
N THR A 106 -5.87 -18.16 -13.94
CA THR A 106 -6.32 -17.05 -14.80
C THR A 106 -6.59 -15.80 -13.98
N SER A 107 -7.32 -15.91 -12.88
CA SER A 107 -7.58 -14.79 -11.97
C SER A 107 -6.28 -14.23 -11.37
N GLY A 108 -5.32 -15.11 -11.07
CA GLY A 108 -3.99 -14.74 -10.61
C GLY A 108 -3.19 -13.97 -11.66
N VAL A 109 -3.20 -14.40 -12.93
CA VAL A 109 -2.51 -13.69 -14.03
C VAL A 109 -3.14 -12.32 -14.26
N LEU A 110 -4.47 -12.23 -14.28
CA LEU A 110 -5.18 -10.94 -14.36
C LEU A 110 -4.78 -10.01 -13.21
N LYS A 111 -4.62 -10.57 -12.01
CA LYS A 111 -4.16 -9.84 -10.84
C LYS A 111 -2.72 -9.35 -10.97
N VAL A 112 -1.82 -10.14 -11.55
CA VAL A 112 -0.44 -9.68 -11.88
C VAL A 112 -0.49 -8.54 -12.89
N MET A 113 -1.28 -8.66 -13.95
CA MET A 113 -1.43 -7.59 -14.96
C MET A 113 -1.96 -6.28 -14.37
N SER A 114 -2.94 -6.37 -13.46
CA SER A 114 -3.55 -5.19 -12.84
C SER A 114 -2.59 -4.40 -11.95
N LYS A 115 -1.50 -5.01 -11.46
CA LYS A 115 -0.48 -4.31 -10.66
C LYS A 115 0.18 -3.16 -11.44
N MET A 116 0.25 -3.30 -12.77
CA MET A 116 0.79 -2.30 -13.69
C MET A 116 -0.31 -1.56 -14.48
N GLY A 117 -1.58 -1.73 -14.11
CA GLY A 117 -2.72 -1.09 -14.80
C GLY A 117 -3.06 -1.68 -16.17
N ILE A 118 -2.61 -2.90 -16.49
CA ILE A 118 -2.85 -3.51 -17.81
C ILE A 118 -4.16 -4.29 -17.82
N ALA A 119 -5.06 -3.92 -18.73
CA ALA A 119 -6.39 -4.50 -18.83
C ALA A 119 -6.54 -5.63 -19.87
N THR A 120 -5.55 -5.84 -20.77
CA THR A 120 -5.66 -6.86 -21.83
C THR A 120 -4.43 -7.77 -21.90
N VAL A 121 -4.67 -9.07 -22.08
CA VAL A 121 -3.61 -10.08 -22.24
C VAL A 121 -2.78 -9.81 -23.50
N ALA A 122 -3.42 -9.28 -24.55
CA ALA A 122 -2.73 -8.94 -25.78
C ALA A 122 -1.64 -7.87 -25.59
N SER A 123 -1.87 -6.89 -24.70
CA SER A 123 -0.87 -5.88 -24.35
C SER A 123 0.19 -6.41 -23.38
N TYR A 124 -0.15 -7.38 -22.53
CA TYR A 124 0.78 -7.97 -21.57
C TYR A 124 1.75 -8.98 -22.23
N ARG A 125 1.27 -9.71 -23.25
CA ARG A 125 2.04 -10.72 -23.94
C ARG A 125 3.23 -10.11 -24.68
N GLY A 126 4.44 -10.58 -24.35
CA GLY A 126 5.68 -10.06 -24.92
C GLY A 126 6.08 -8.67 -24.40
N ALA A 127 5.43 -8.15 -23.36
CA ALA A 127 5.74 -6.84 -22.79
C ALA A 127 6.98 -6.84 -21.89
N GLN A 128 7.44 -8.03 -21.47
CA GLN A 128 8.67 -8.20 -20.69
C GLN A 128 8.71 -7.39 -19.38
N LEU A 129 7.56 -7.21 -18.73
CA LEU A 129 7.44 -6.46 -17.48
C LEU A 129 7.91 -7.32 -16.29
N ALA A 130 9.23 -7.35 -16.10
CA ALA A 130 9.90 -8.05 -15.01
C ALA A 130 11.22 -7.37 -14.65
N ASP A 131 11.49 -7.26 -13.35
CA ASP A 131 12.79 -6.86 -12.83
C ASP A 131 13.70 -8.07 -12.72
N VAL A 132 14.88 -8.00 -13.31
CA VAL A 132 15.85 -9.10 -13.30
C VAL A 132 17.01 -8.79 -12.37
N THR A 133 17.27 -9.70 -11.43
CA THR A 133 18.36 -9.61 -10.47
C THR A 133 19.17 -10.90 -10.48
N GLY A 134 20.48 -10.82 -10.68
CA GLY A 134 21.40 -11.95 -10.57
C GLY A 134 21.51 -12.86 -11.80
N LEU A 135 21.05 -12.42 -12.97
CA LEU A 135 21.33 -13.06 -14.25
C LEU A 135 22.37 -12.24 -15.02
N SER A 136 23.25 -12.88 -15.80
CA SER A 136 24.25 -12.15 -16.57
C SER A 136 23.59 -11.32 -17.68
N GLN A 137 24.15 -10.13 -17.95
CA GLN A 137 23.63 -9.28 -19.03
C GLN A 137 23.72 -10.00 -20.40
N GLU A 138 24.78 -10.77 -20.63
CA GLU A 138 24.95 -11.57 -21.85
C GLU A 138 23.79 -12.57 -22.08
N LEU A 139 23.35 -13.25 -21.02
CA LEU A 139 22.20 -14.17 -21.10
C LEU A 139 20.91 -13.41 -21.48
N LEU A 140 20.70 -12.22 -20.89
CA LEU A 140 19.52 -11.41 -21.14
C LEU A 140 19.50 -10.81 -22.53
N ASP A 141 20.65 -10.35 -23.03
CA ASP A 141 20.81 -9.85 -24.39
C ASP A 141 20.54 -10.95 -25.42
N ALA A 142 21.04 -12.16 -25.17
CA ALA A 142 20.90 -13.29 -26.10
C ALA A 142 19.48 -13.88 -26.13
N HIS A 143 18.79 -13.95 -24.98
CA HIS A 143 17.58 -14.76 -24.86
C HIS A 143 16.35 -14.03 -24.31
N PHE A 144 16.50 -12.83 -23.75
CA PHE A 144 15.42 -12.08 -23.09
C PHE A 144 15.25 -10.66 -23.63
N GLY A 145 15.74 -10.37 -24.83
CA GLY A 145 15.51 -9.08 -25.50
C GLY A 145 16.27 -7.91 -24.87
N GLY A 146 17.31 -8.17 -24.08
CA GLY A 146 18.17 -7.14 -23.50
C GLY A 146 17.60 -6.43 -22.28
N LEU A 147 16.80 -7.13 -21.46
CA LEU A 147 16.39 -6.59 -20.16
C LEU A 147 17.61 -6.21 -19.32
N PRO A 148 17.58 -5.07 -18.60
CA PRO A 148 18.69 -4.67 -17.76
C PRO A 148 18.81 -5.57 -16.52
N SER A 149 20.05 -5.94 -16.18
CA SER A 149 20.39 -6.52 -14.88
C SER A 149 21.30 -5.57 -14.09
N PRO A 150 20.75 -4.77 -13.15
CA PRO A 150 21.52 -3.81 -12.37
C PRO A 150 22.66 -4.44 -11.55
N ILE A 151 22.45 -5.69 -11.12
CA ILE A 151 23.47 -6.53 -10.51
C ILE A 151 23.55 -7.84 -11.30
N ALA A 152 24.37 -7.82 -12.35
CA ALA A 152 24.58 -8.97 -13.22
C ALA A 152 25.09 -10.17 -12.41
N GLY A 153 24.76 -11.39 -12.83
CA GLY A 153 25.15 -12.61 -12.11
C GLY A 153 25.33 -13.82 -13.02
N VAL A 154 24.62 -14.90 -12.74
CA VAL A 154 24.87 -16.22 -13.34
C VAL A 154 24.51 -16.29 -14.83
N GLY A 155 25.27 -17.09 -15.58
CA GLY A 155 25.07 -17.30 -17.01
C GLY A 155 24.35 -18.61 -17.34
N LEU A 156 24.42 -18.99 -18.62
CA LEU A 156 23.77 -20.21 -19.12
C LEU A 156 24.38 -21.50 -18.54
N ASP A 157 25.69 -21.51 -18.28
CA ASP A 157 26.40 -22.68 -17.76
C ASP A 157 25.98 -23.00 -16.33
N GLU A 158 25.84 -22.00 -15.46
CA GLU A 158 25.33 -22.19 -14.11
C GLU A 158 23.87 -22.67 -14.10
N LEU A 159 23.02 -22.12 -14.99
CA LEU A 159 21.63 -22.57 -15.14
C LEU A 159 21.56 -24.02 -15.63
N ALA A 160 22.41 -24.40 -16.60
CA ALA A 160 22.50 -25.77 -17.07
C ALA A 160 22.99 -26.71 -15.96
N ALA A 161 23.94 -26.28 -15.13
CA ALA A 161 24.42 -27.05 -13.98
C ALA A 161 23.32 -27.29 -12.93
N ASP A 162 22.47 -26.28 -12.67
CA ASP A 162 21.29 -26.41 -11.79
C ASP A 162 20.27 -27.42 -12.30
N VAL A 163 19.93 -27.29 -13.57
CA VAL A 163 19.01 -28.21 -14.24
C VAL A 163 19.58 -29.64 -14.18
N ALA A 164 20.88 -29.81 -14.47
CA ALA A 164 21.54 -31.10 -14.41
C ALA A 164 21.60 -31.69 -12.98
N ALA A 165 21.76 -30.85 -11.95
CA ALA A 165 21.73 -31.30 -10.56
C ALA A 165 20.34 -31.82 -10.16
N ARG A 166 19.28 -31.06 -10.46
CA ARG A 166 17.88 -31.47 -10.20
C ARG A 166 17.49 -32.71 -11.00
N HIS A 167 17.95 -32.80 -12.24
CA HIS A 167 17.74 -33.94 -13.11
C HIS A 167 18.38 -35.21 -12.55
N ARG A 168 19.66 -35.14 -12.11
CA ARG A 168 20.34 -36.27 -11.47
C ARG A 168 19.67 -36.72 -10.17
N SER A 169 19.12 -35.80 -9.37
CA SER A 169 18.39 -36.18 -8.15
C SER A 169 17.06 -36.88 -8.45
N ALA A 170 16.43 -36.59 -9.60
CA ALA A 170 15.21 -37.28 -10.02
C ALA A 170 15.49 -38.69 -10.61
N PHE A 171 16.66 -38.88 -11.24
CA PHE A 171 17.08 -40.15 -11.84
C PHE A 171 18.28 -40.78 -11.11
N LEU A 172 18.11 -41.05 -9.81
CA LEU A 172 19.17 -41.67 -9.02
C LEU A 172 19.51 -43.08 -9.54
N PRO A 173 20.80 -43.44 -9.66
CA PRO A 173 21.22 -44.81 -9.99
C PRO A 173 20.71 -45.87 -9.00
N ARG A 174 20.41 -45.45 -7.75
CA ARG A 174 19.87 -46.26 -6.67
C ARG A 174 18.65 -45.57 -6.05
N PRO A 175 17.44 -45.75 -6.61
CA PRO A 175 16.22 -45.09 -6.13
C PRO A 175 15.93 -45.32 -4.64
N GLU A 176 16.39 -46.44 -4.07
CA GLU A 176 16.26 -46.77 -2.65
C GLU A 176 16.92 -45.74 -1.71
N GLU A 177 17.87 -44.93 -2.19
CA GLU A 177 18.52 -43.86 -1.41
C GLU A 177 17.53 -42.75 -1.00
N LEU A 178 16.44 -42.58 -1.75
CA LEU A 178 15.35 -41.66 -1.45
C LEU A 178 14.05 -42.35 -1.01
N ALA A 179 14.06 -43.66 -0.71
CA ALA A 179 12.84 -44.42 -0.36
C ALA A 179 12.04 -43.89 0.85
N HIS A 180 12.61 -42.96 1.62
CA HIS A 180 11.95 -42.34 2.76
C HIS A 180 11.18 -41.06 2.40
N ARG A 181 11.39 -40.45 1.22
CA ARG A 181 10.74 -39.20 0.75
C ARG A 181 10.74 -39.05 -0.77
N ASP A 182 9.56 -38.79 -1.34
CA ASP A 182 9.41 -38.57 -2.79
C ASP A 182 9.74 -37.13 -3.24
N LEU A 183 9.56 -36.14 -2.36
CA LEU A 183 9.87 -34.72 -2.60
C LEU A 183 10.51 -34.07 -1.37
N ASP A 184 11.32 -33.04 -1.59
CA ASP A 184 11.88 -32.22 -0.52
C ASP A 184 10.78 -31.46 0.26
N LEU A 185 10.98 -31.32 1.57
CA LEU A 185 10.01 -30.66 2.46
C LEU A 185 9.83 -29.16 2.17
N GLY A 186 10.74 -28.55 1.41
CA GLY A 186 10.81 -27.11 1.17
C GLY A 186 11.05 -26.29 2.44
N GLY A 187 10.76 -25.00 2.36
CA GLY A 187 10.94 -24.06 3.47
C GLY A 187 10.80 -22.59 3.09
N GLU A 188 10.49 -22.30 1.83
CA GLU A 188 10.44 -20.94 1.28
C GLU A 188 9.38 -20.06 1.99
N TYR A 189 8.20 -20.61 2.24
CA TYR A 189 7.06 -19.86 2.78
C TYR A 189 7.01 -19.83 4.32
N LYS A 190 7.49 -20.89 4.96
CA LYS A 190 7.52 -21.07 6.42
C LYS A 190 8.81 -21.78 6.80
N TRP A 191 9.43 -21.32 7.88
CA TRP A 191 10.64 -21.96 8.41
C TRP A 191 10.38 -23.43 8.75
N ARG A 192 11.31 -24.29 8.34
CA ARG A 192 11.37 -25.71 8.67
C ARG A 192 12.82 -26.03 9.07
N ARG A 193 13.01 -27.00 9.96
CA ARG A 193 14.35 -27.37 10.47
C ARG A 193 15.29 -27.83 9.34
N GLU A 194 14.76 -28.57 8.38
CA GLU A 194 15.48 -29.10 7.21
C GLU A 194 15.21 -28.27 5.93
N GLY A 195 14.65 -27.05 6.06
CA GLY A 195 14.25 -26.22 4.93
C GLY A 195 15.20 -25.05 4.63
N GLU A 196 14.70 -24.14 3.79
CA GLU A 196 15.36 -22.87 3.46
C GLU A 196 15.74 -22.07 4.71
N TYR A 197 16.81 -21.28 4.62
CA TYR A 197 17.25 -20.45 5.75
C TYR A 197 16.39 -19.20 5.91
N HIS A 198 16.09 -18.84 7.16
CA HIS A 198 15.37 -17.61 7.51
C HIS A 198 16.15 -16.86 8.59
N LEU A 199 16.35 -15.56 8.38
CA LEU A 199 17.00 -14.67 9.37
C LEU A 199 16.26 -14.67 10.72
N PHE A 200 14.93 -14.71 10.68
CA PHE A 200 14.13 -15.03 11.87
C PHE A 200 13.89 -16.53 11.94
N ASN A 201 14.60 -17.16 12.87
CA ASN A 201 14.50 -18.58 13.22
C ASN A 201 14.33 -18.69 14.75
N PRO A 202 14.05 -19.88 15.30
CA PRO A 202 13.80 -20.04 16.72
C PRO A 202 14.92 -19.50 17.64
N GLU A 203 16.18 -19.57 17.21
CA GLU A 203 17.31 -19.08 17.99
C GLU A 203 17.36 -17.55 18.01
N THR A 204 17.30 -16.91 16.85
CA THR A 204 17.37 -15.44 16.77
C THR A 204 16.16 -14.78 17.44
N ILE A 205 14.97 -15.39 17.33
CA ILE A 205 13.75 -14.96 18.05
C ILE A 205 13.95 -15.04 19.56
N PHE A 206 14.47 -16.17 20.07
CA PHE A 206 14.69 -16.36 21.49
C PHE A 206 15.68 -15.34 22.06
N LYS A 207 16.84 -15.16 21.41
CA LYS A 207 17.88 -14.21 21.86
C LYS A 207 17.36 -12.78 21.89
N LEU A 208 16.66 -12.33 20.84
CA LEU A 208 16.10 -10.98 20.78
C LEU A 208 15.08 -10.72 21.88
N GLN A 209 14.13 -11.65 22.07
CA GLN A 209 13.14 -11.56 23.14
C GLN A 209 13.79 -11.60 24.53
N HIS A 210 14.79 -12.45 24.73
CA HIS A 210 15.46 -12.56 26.02
C HIS A 210 16.23 -11.29 26.36
N ALA A 211 17.08 -10.81 25.44
CA ALA A 211 17.88 -9.59 25.62
C ALA A 211 17.03 -8.37 26.02
N THR A 212 15.93 -8.15 25.29
CA THR A 212 15.05 -6.99 25.48
C THR A 212 14.20 -7.10 26.73
N ARG A 213 13.77 -8.31 27.13
CA ARG A 213 13.05 -8.54 28.39
C ARG A 213 13.93 -8.37 29.62
N THR A 214 15.19 -8.82 29.55
CA THR A 214 16.13 -8.76 30.68
C THR A 214 16.96 -7.49 30.71
N GLY A 215 16.89 -6.65 29.68
CA GLY A 215 17.71 -5.44 29.58
C GLY A 215 19.21 -5.72 29.40
N GLN A 216 19.57 -6.84 28.75
CA GLN A 216 20.96 -7.30 28.63
C GLN A 216 21.49 -7.10 27.21
N TYR A 217 22.30 -6.06 27.02
CA TYR A 217 22.91 -5.73 25.73
C TYR A 217 23.88 -6.80 25.20
N ALA A 218 24.57 -7.55 26.08
CA ALA A 218 25.45 -8.64 25.65
C ALA A 218 24.70 -9.74 24.85
N ILE A 219 23.50 -10.13 25.30
CA ILE A 219 22.66 -11.10 24.58
C ILE A 219 22.13 -10.50 23.27
N PHE A 220 21.88 -9.19 23.24
CA PHE A 220 21.51 -8.49 22.01
C PHE A 220 22.63 -8.59 20.97
N ARG A 221 23.90 -8.40 21.36
CA ARG A 221 25.05 -8.62 20.47
C ARG A 221 25.17 -10.06 19.96
N ASP A 222 24.82 -11.05 20.78
CA ASP A 222 24.77 -12.44 20.32
C ASP A 222 23.61 -12.71 19.34
N TYR A 223 22.52 -11.96 19.45
CA TYR A 223 21.44 -11.94 18.46
C TYR A 223 21.89 -11.29 17.16
N THR A 224 22.48 -10.09 17.20
CA THR A 224 22.88 -9.37 15.98
C THR A 224 23.98 -10.11 15.25
N ARG A 225 24.97 -10.67 15.97
CA ARG A 225 25.97 -11.57 15.37
C ARG A 225 25.34 -12.76 14.65
N ALA A 226 24.31 -13.40 15.24
CA ALA A 226 23.65 -14.54 14.60
C ALA A 226 22.80 -14.16 13.36
N VAL A 227 22.43 -12.88 13.21
CA VAL A 227 21.71 -12.35 12.04
C VAL A 227 22.69 -11.86 10.96
N ASP A 228 23.78 -11.21 11.39
CA ASP A 228 24.77 -10.59 10.50
C ASP A 228 25.84 -11.59 10.01
N ASP A 229 26.14 -12.64 10.78
CA ASP A 229 27.05 -13.72 10.37
C ASP A 229 26.38 -14.62 9.34
N GLN A 230 26.56 -14.23 8.09
CA GLN A 230 26.10 -14.94 6.91
C GLN A 230 27.25 -15.63 6.16
N SER A 231 28.35 -15.96 6.86
CA SER A 231 29.53 -16.64 6.28
C SER A 231 29.23 -18.02 5.70
N THR A 232 28.19 -18.69 6.21
CA THR A 232 27.80 -20.04 5.78
C THR A 232 26.47 -20.08 5.01
N ARG A 233 25.54 -19.16 5.29
CA ARG A 233 24.21 -19.11 4.67
C ARG A 233 23.83 -17.66 4.37
N LEU A 234 24.25 -17.19 3.20
CA LEU A 234 23.91 -15.88 2.66
C LEU A 234 22.42 -15.77 2.33
N ALA A 235 21.79 -14.69 2.82
CA ALA A 235 20.36 -14.44 2.70
C ALA A 235 20.02 -13.06 2.14
N THR A 236 20.95 -12.10 2.15
CA THR A 236 20.71 -10.70 1.73
C THR A 236 21.87 -10.10 0.96
N LEU A 237 21.60 -9.09 0.11
CA LEU A 237 22.66 -8.37 -0.62
C LEU A 237 23.63 -7.66 0.32
N ARG A 238 23.12 -6.98 1.35
CA ARG A 238 23.97 -6.36 2.39
C ARG A 238 24.83 -7.34 3.20
N GLY A 239 24.52 -8.64 3.18
CA GLY A 239 25.39 -9.68 3.74
C GLY A 239 26.67 -9.90 2.93
N MET A 240 26.67 -9.47 1.67
CA MET A 240 27.83 -9.49 0.77
C MET A 240 28.71 -8.25 0.89
N LEU A 241 28.27 -7.25 1.64
CA LEU A 241 29.03 -6.02 1.84
C LEU A 241 29.92 -6.14 3.09
N GLU A 242 31.02 -5.42 3.12
CA GLU A 242 31.87 -5.22 4.28
C GLU A 242 32.23 -3.73 4.41
N PHE A 243 32.63 -3.33 5.61
CA PHE A 243 33.08 -1.97 5.86
C PHE A 243 34.56 -1.83 5.53
N ALA A 244 34.89 -0.86 4.68
CA ALA A 244 36.24 -0.54 4.26
C ALA A 244 36.52 0.94 4.56
N SER A 245 36.73 1.25 5.85
CA SER A 245 36.96 2.63 6.28
C SER A 245 38.37 3.12 5.92
N ASP A 246 38.47 4.31 5.35
CA ASP A 246 39.72 5.06 5.16
C ASP A 246 39.96 6.08 6.29
N ARG A 247 39.12 6.07 7.33
CA ARG A 247 39.12 7.03 8.45
C ARG A 247 39.63 6.37 9.73
N PRO A 248 40.35 7.10 10.59
CA PRO A 248 40.70 6.58 11.92
C PRO A 248 39.45 6.47 12.80
N PRO A 249 39.29 5.39 13.59
CA PRO A 249 38.23 5.28 14.58
C PRO A 249 38.24 6.43 15.59
N VAL A 250 37.07 6.79 16.11
CA VAL A 250 36.91 7.82 17.15
C VAL A 250 36.47 7.20 18.49
N PRO A 251 36.76 7.84 19.63
CA PRO A 251 36.22 7.43 20.92
C PRO A 251 34.68 7.42 20.93
N LEU A 252 34.07 6.40 21.53
CA LEU A 252 32.60 6.23 21.55
C LEU A 252 31.90 7.40 22.27
N ASP A 253 32.55 8.03 23.23
CA ASP A 253 32.05 9.21 23.97
C ASP A 253 31.98 10.49 23.10
N GLU A 254 32.71 10.54 21.98
CA GLU A 254 32.59 11.62 20.98
C GLU A 254 31.41 11.42 20.02
N VAL A 255 30.84 10.21 19.96
CA VAL A 255 29.70 9.89 19.08
C VAL A 255 28.40 10.40 19.69
N GLU A 256 27.53 10.94 18.84
CA GLU A 256 26.22 11.46 19.22
C GLU A 256 25.44 10.50 20.14
N PRO A 257 24.63 11.02 21.08
CA PRO A 257 23.95 10.19 22.06
C PRO A 257 22.86 9.33 21.43
N VAL A 258 22.51 8.23 22.10
CA VAL A 258 21.40 7.33 21.74
C VAL A 258 20.11 8.11 21.45
N SER A 259 19.80 9.13 22.26
CA SER A 259 18.59 9.95 22.11
C SER A 259 18.48 10.66 20.75
N SER A 260 19.61 11.00 20.13
CA SER A 260 19.65 11.64 18.80
C SER A 260 19.42 10.61 17.69
N ILE A 261 19.99 9.41 17.84
CA ILE A 261 19.86 8.32 16.86
C ILE A 261 18.44 7.75 16.86
N VAL A 262 17.85 7.48 18.04
CA VAL A 262 16.50 6.90 18.11
C VAL A 262 15.41 7.83 17.54
N ALA A 263 15.64 9.14 17.52
CA ALA A 263 14.72 10.09 16.88
C ALA A 263 14.57 9.85 15.36
N ARG A 264 15.51 9.12 14.75
CA ARG A 264 15.48 8.71 13.33
C ARG A 264 14.82 7.36 13.12
N PHE A 265 14.44 6.67 14.19
CA PHE A 265 13.78 5.39 14.13
C PHE A 265 12.27 5.54 14.13
N SER A 266 11.62 4.69 13.35
CA SER A 266 10.17 4.56 13.39
C SER A 266 9.73 3.11 13.42
N THR A 267 8.60 2.83 14.07
CA THR A 267 7.93 1.54 13.87
C THR A 267 7.15 1.58 12.56
N GLY A 268 7.26 0.52 11.75
CA GLY A 268 6.59 0.42 10.46
C GLY A 268 5.07 0.50 10.56
N ALA A 269 4.44 0.90 9.45
CA ALA A 269 3.00 1.05 9.32
C ALA A 269 2.25 -0.30 9.44
N MET A 270 1.72 -0.60 10.62
CA MET A 270 1.00 -1.85 10.91
C MET A 270 -0.39 -1.53 11.43
N SER A 271 -1.42 -1.79 10.62
CA SER A 271 -2.77 -1.30 10.92
C SER A 271 -3.38 -1.92 12.18
N TYR A 272 -4.07 -1.11 12.98
CA TYR A 272 -5.07 -1.61 13.92
C TYR A 272 -6.13 -2.45 13.17
N GLY A 273 -6.37 -3.66 13.67
CA GLY A 273 -7.11 -4.72 12.97
C GLY A 273 -6.20 -5.84 12.47
N SER A 274 -5.08 -5.51 11.82
CA SER A 274 -4.04 -6.50 11.51
C SER A 274 -3.35 -6.96 12.80
N ILE A 275 -2.98 -6.01 13.64
CA ILE A 275 -2.50 -6.24 15.01
C ILE A 275 -3.55 -5.77 16.03
N SER A 276 -3.47 -6.33 17.24
CA SER A 276 -4.32 -6.02 18.38
C SER A 276 -4.09 -4.58 18.87
N ALA A 277 -5.04 -4.05 19.64
CA ALA A 277 -4.89 -2.74 20.26
C ALA A 277 -3.68 -2.73 21.20
N GLU A 278 -3.48 -3.82 21.94
CA GLU A 278 -2.42 -3.96 22.94
C GLU A 278 -1.03 -3.84 22.30
N ALA A 279 -0.78 -4.56 21.20
CA ALA A 279 0.47 -4.45 20.45
C ALA A 279 0.62 -3.05 19.84
N HIS A 280 -0.43 -2.55 19.18
CA HIS A 280 -0.37 -1.26 18.49
C HIS A 280 -0.09 -0.08 19.45
N GLU A 281 -0.70 -0.09 20.63
CA GLU A 281 -0.53 0.96 21.64
C GLU A 281 0.79 0.81 22.39
N THR A 282 1.28 -0.41 22.59
CA THR A 282 2.60 -0.67 23.18
C THR A 282 3.70 -0.03 22.34
N LEU A 283 3.67 -0.21 21.02
CA LEU A 283 4.60 0.46 20.10
C LEU A 283 4.50 1.99 20.22
N ALA A 284 3.29 2.55 20.23
CA ALA A 284 3.12 4.00 20.30
C ALA A 284 3.67 4.58 21.61
N ILE A 285 3.39 3.94 22.75
CA ILE A 285 3.92 4.36 24.05
C ILE A 285 5.45 4.32 24.03
N ALA A 286 6.05 3.22 23.57
CA ALA A 286 7.50 3.06 23.54
C ALA A 286 8.18 4.13 22.68
N MET A 287 7.68 4.37 21.47
CA MET A 287 8.26 5.36 20.56
C MET A 287 8.10 6.78 21.09
N ASN A 288 6.94 7.13 21.65
CA ASN A 288 6.71 8.44 22.25
C ASN A 288 7.61 8.70 23.49
N ARG A 289 7.90 7.67 24.29
CA ARG A 289 8.87 7.77 25.41
C ARG A 289 10.29 8.06 24.92
N LEU A 290 10.66 7.53 23.75
CA LEU A 290 11.97 7.70 23.13
C LEU A 290 12.12 9.03 22.35
N GLY A 291 11.02 9.76 22.09
CA GLY A 291 11.02 10.86 21.13
C GLY A 291 11.17 10.38 19.66
N ALA A 292 10.92 9.09 19.43
CA ALA A 292 10.91 8.45 18.13
C ALA A 292 9.47 8.41 17.58
N MET A 293 9.24 7.77 16.43
CA MET A 293 7.93 7.76 15.79
C MET A 293 7.30 6.37 15.71
N SER A 294 6.00 6.28 15.99
CA SER A 294 5.19 5.12 15.59
C SER A 294 4.21 5.49 14.48
N ASN A 295 3.73 4.49 13.74
CA ASN A 295 2.86 4.68 12.57
C ASN A 295 1.54 3.93 12.75
N SER A 296 0.42 4.60 12.48
CA SER A 296 -0.94 4.04 12.63
C SER A 296 -1.27 2.90 11.67
N GLY A 297 -0.55 2.81 10.55
CA GLY A 297 -0.96 2.01 9.40
C GLY A 297 -2.30 2.45 8.80
N GLU A 298 -2.83 1.64 7.89
CA GLU A 298 -4.00 1.93 7.07
C GLU A 298 -5.36 1.75 7.78
N GLY A 299 -5.36 1.48 9.09
CA GLY A 299 -6.55 1.04 9.84
C GLY A 299 -7.34 2.14 10.53
N GLY A 300 -6.93 3.41 10.39
CA GLY A 300 -7.38 4.49 11.27
C GLY A 300 -6.74 4.40 12.67
N GLU A 301 -7.09 5.34 13.54
CA GLU A 301 -6.65 5.36 14.93
C GLU A 301 -7.81 5.83 15.82
N ASP A 302 -7.99 5.15 16.95
CA ASP A 302 -9.01 5.53 17.94
C ASP A 302 -8.72 6.94 18.49
N PRO A 303 -9.65 7.90 18.38
CA PRO A 303 -9.48 9.25 18.93
C PRO A 303 -9.19 9.30 20.43
N ALA A 304 -9.58 8.28 21.21
CA ALA A 304 -9.26 8.20 22.64
C ALA A 304 -7.74 8.15 22.90
N ARG A 305 -6.93 7.83 21.90
CA ARG A 305 -5.46 7.77 21.98
C ARG A 305 -4.79 9.15 21.83
N PHE A 306 -5.53 10.18 21.42
CA PHE A 306 -4.96 11.48 21.06
C PHE A 306 -4.56 12.30 22.29
N ASP A 307 -5.23 12.06 23.42
CA ASP A 307 -4.85 12.62 24.71
C ASP A 307 -3.79 11.76 25.42
N ARG A 308 -3.01 12.41 26.27
CA ARG A 308 -2.09 11.69 27.17
C ARG A 308 -2.88 11.04 28.29
N ASP A 309 -2.42 9.86 28.70
CA ASP A 309 -2.98 9.23 29.87
C ASP A 309 -2.50 9.90 31.17
N ARG A 310 -3.10 9.48 32.28
CA ARG A 310 -2.75 10.01 33.62
C ARG A 310 -1.32 9.66 34.04
N SER A 311 -0.73 8.59 33.50
CA SER A 311 0.68 8.22 33.72
C SER A 311 1.66 9.11 32.95
N GLY A 312 1.18 9.91 32.00
CA GLY A 312 2.01 10.73 31.11
C GLY A 312 2.41 10.02 29.81
N ASP A 313 2.07 8.73 29.68
CA ASP A 313 2.23 7.96 28.47
C ASP A 313 1.27 8.46 27.39
N TRP A 314 1.69 8.27 26.14
CA TRP A 314 0.92 8.73 24.99
C TRP A 314 0.76 7.59 24.00
N ARG A 315 -0.49 7.24 23.71
CA ARG A 315 -0.84 6.14 22.80
C ARG A 315 -1.01 6.62 21.36
N ARG A 316 -0.94 7.92 21.10
CA ARG A 316 -1.07 8.52 19.76
C ARG A 316 0.11 8.11 18.90
N SER A 317 -0.15 7.62 17.68
CA SER A 317 0.94 7.43 16.71
C SER A 317 1.42 8.76 16.14
N ALA A 318 2.73 8.96 16.04
CA ALA A 318 3.31 10.18 15.48
C ALA A 318 3.02 10.31 13.98
N ILE A 319 3.10 9.20 13.26
CA ILE A 319 2.82 9.09 11.82
C ILE A 319 1.40 8.55 11.62
N LYS A 320 0.61 9.23 10.78
CA LYS A 320 -0.73 8.82 10.36
C LYS A 320 -0.72 8.45 8.88
N GLN A 321 -1.17 7.24 8.54
CA GLN A 321 -1.17 6.79 7.15
C GLN A 321 -2.45 7.23 6.42
N VAL A 322 -2.30 7.60 5.15
CA VAL A 322 -3.37 7.83 4.17
C VAL A 322 -3.15 6.81 3.05
N ALA A 323 -3.99 5.78 3.01
CA ALA A 323 -3.94 4.69 2.02
C ALA A 323 -5.23 4.68 1.17
N SER A 324 -5.25 3.91 0.08
CA SER A 324 -6.35 3.88 -0.91
C SER A 324 -7.76 3.68 -0.32
N GLY A 325 -7.89 2.89 0.75
CA GLY A 325 -9.18 2.66 1.42
C GLY A 325 -9.72 3.84 2.24
N ARG A 326 -8.88 4.83 2.57
CA ARG A 326 -9.20 5.99 3.43
C ARG A 326 -9.88 5.64 4.76
N PHE A 327 -9.61 4.46 5.31
CA PHE A 327 -10.22 4.03 6.57
C PHE A 327 -9.83 4.95 7.73
N GLY A 328 -10.82 5.51 8.42
CA GLY A 328 -10.62 6.41 9.56
C GLY A 328 -9.95 7.75 9.23
N VAL A 329 -9.77 8.09 7.95
CA VAL A 329 -9.13 9.35 7.53
C VAL A 329 -10.16 10.49 7.60
N THR A 330 -10.15 11.19 8.73
CA THR A 330 -10.96 12.38 9.02
C THR A 330 -10.06 13.60 9.22
N SER A 331 -10.61 14.81 9.19
CA SER A 331 -9.88 16.03 9.59
C SER A 331 -9.25 15.91 10.98
N HIS A 332 -9.99 15.32 11.93
CA HIS A 332 -9.52 15.12 13.30
C HIS A 332 -8.33 14.15 13.36
N TYR A 333 -8.35 13.08 12.58
CA TYR A 333 -7.24 12.14 12.44
C TYR A 333 -5.99 12.83 11.84
N LEU A 334 -6.17 13.61 10.77
CA LEU A 334 -5.07 14.30 10.08
C LEU A 334 -4.43 15.39 10.95
N ASN A 335 -5.18 16.04 11.84
CA ASN A 335 -4.67 17.05 12.76
C ASN A 335 -4.00 16.48 14.03
N ASN A 336 -4.09 15.17 14.28
CA ASN A 336 -3.53 14.52 15.46
C ASN A 336 -2.27 13.70 15.11
N CYS A 337 -1.30 14.35 14.45
CA CYS A 337 -0.03 13.77 14.08
C CYS A 337 1.06 14.81 13.82
N THR A 338 2.30 14.34 13.72
CA THR A 338 3.45 15.13 13.27
C THR A 338 3.78 14.85 11.81
N ASP A 339 3.37 13.68 11.30
CA ASP A 339 3.72 13.19 9.98
C ASP A 339 2.52 12.49 9.36
N ILE A 340 2.28 12.75 8.07
CA ILE A 340 1.25 12.06 7.29
C ILE A 340 1.94 11.24 6.21
N GLN A 341 1.66 9.95 6.14
CA GLN A 341 2.26 9.04 5.15
C GLN A 341 1.25 8.62 4.08
N ILE A 342 1.47 9.07 2.85
CA ILE A 342 0.80 8.56 1.65
C ILE A 342 1.39 7.17 1.35
N LYS A 343 0.54 6.14 1.39
CA LYS A 343 0.95 4.75 1.13
C LYS A 343 0.68 4.40 -0.34
N MET A 344 1.66 4.61 -1.21
CA MET A 344 1.56 4.15 -2.60
C MET A 344 1.59 2.62 -2.67
N ALA A 345 2.52 2.00 -1.95
CA ALA A 345 2.68 0.55 -1.94
C ALA A 345 3.31 0.04 -0.63
N GLN A 346 3.44 -1.29 -0.51
CA GLN A 346 4.19 -1.96 0.54
C GLN A 346 4.93 -3.16 -0.04
N GLY A 347 6.13 -3.47 0.48
CA GLY A 347 7.01 -4.50 -0.09
C GLY A 347 6.40 -5.89 -0.21
N ALA A 348 5.52 -6.28 0.71
CA ALA A 348 4.89 -7.60 0.71
C ALA A 348 3.82 -7.83 -0.37
N LYS A 349 3.34 -6.75 -0.99
CA LYS A 349 2.33 -6.77 -2.07
C LYS A 349 2.28 -5.44 -2.85
N PRO A 350 3.32 -5.12 -3.61
CA PRO A 350 3.29 -3.98 -4.52
C PRO A 350 2.20 -4.16 -5.59
N GLY A 351 1.60 -3.05 -6.02
CA GLY A 351 0.51 -3.04 -7.00
C GLY A 351 -0.84 -3.56 -6.46
N GLU A 352 -1.00 -3.73 -5.14
CA GLU A 352 -2.23 -4.20 -4.51
C GLU A 352 -2.63 -3.38 -3.28
N GLY A 353 -3.92 -3.46 -2.92
CA GLY A 353 -4.47 -2.81 -1.74
C GLY A 353 -4.27 -3.57 -0.42
N GLY A 354 -4.57 -2.88 0.67
CA GLY A 354 -4.76 -3.43 2.00
C GLY A 354 -5.76 -4.58 2.03
N GLN A 355 -5.55 -5.54 2.94
CA GLN A 355 -6.46 -6.69 3.11
C GLN A 355 -6.65 -6.96 4.59
N LEU A 356 -7.90 -6.92 5.05
CA LEU A 356 -8.30 -7.36 6.38
C LEU A 356 -9.42 -8.40 6.25
N PRO A 357 -9.17 -9.67 6.63
CA PRO A 357 -10.18 -10.72 6.61
C PRO A 357 -11.41 -10.38 7.47
N PRO A 358 -12.63 -10.79 7.06
CA PRO A 358 -13.87 -10.47 7.76
C PRO A 358 -13.88 -10.93 9.23
N GLU A 359 -13.22 -12.05 9.54
CA GLU A 359 -13.09 -12.60 10.89
C GLU A 359 -12.37 -11.65 11.84
N LYS A 360 -11.59 -10.70 11.30
CA LYS A 360 -10.86 -9.68 12.08
C LYS A 360 -11.61 -8.35 12.17
N VAL A 361 -12.75 -8.19 11.49
CA VAL A 361 -13.52 -6.94 11.49
C VAL A 361 -14.55 -6.96 12.61
N TYR A 362 -14.05 -6.99 13.85
CA TYR A 362 -14.88 -6.90 15.05
C TYR A 362 -15.52 -5.50 15.19
N PRO A 363 -16.57 -5.34 16.01
CA PRO A 363 -17.27 -4.05 16.16
C PRO A 363 -16.36 -2.84 16.43
N TRP A 364 -15.36 -2.98 17.30
CA TRP A 364 -14.39 -1.91 17.60
C TRP A 364 -13.44 -1.60 16.43
N ILE A 365 -13.14 -2.59 15.57
CA ILE A 365 -12.37 -2.36 14.33
C ILE A 365 -13.25 -1.64 13.30
N ALA A 366 -14.49 -2.07 13.17
CA ALA A 366 -15.45 -1.49 12.26
C ALA A 366 -15.73 -0.02 12.60
N GLU A 367 -15.80 0.31 13.89
CA GLU A 367 -15.96 1.68 14.40
C GLU A 367 -14.80 2.59 13.98
N VAL A 368 -13.55 2.21 14.27
CA VAL A 368 -12.38 3.03 13.92
C VAL A 368 -12.21 3.18 12.41
N ARG A 369 -12.56 2.13 11.65
CA ARG A 369 -12.50 2.16 10.17
C ARG A 369 -13.72 2.80 9.51
N ILE A 370 -14.77 3.10 10.28
CA ILE A 370 -16.04 3.66 9.81
C ILE A 370 -16.63 2.76 8.70
N THR A 371 -16.86 1.50 9.08
CA THR A 371 -17.37 0.43 8.21
C THR A 371 -18.30 -0.51 9.00
N THR A 372 -18.73 -1.60 8.36
CA THR A 372 -19.66 -2.58 8.94
C THR A 372 -18.91 -3.76 9.58
N PRO A 373 -19.28 -4.19 10.79
CA PRO A 373 -18.71 -5.39 11.42
C PRO A 373 -18.84 -6.65 10.54
N HIS A 374 -17.83 -7.52 10.59
CA HIS A 374 -17.75 -8.82 9.92
C HIS A 374 -17.77 -8.80 8.38
N VAL A 375 -17.61 -7.62 7.76
CA VAL A 375 -17.45 -7.48 6.31
C VAL A 375 -15.97 -7.35 5.98
N GLY A 376 -15.47 -8.18 5.07
CA GLY A 376 -14.06 -8.19 4.68
C GLY A 376 -13.67 -6.87 4.01
N LEU A 377 -12.48 -6.36 4.33
CA LEU A 377 -12.00 -5.09 3.78
C LEU A 377 -10.84 -5.33 2.83
N ILE A 378 -11.13 -5.26 1.53
CA ILE A 378 -10.12 -5.23 0.48
C ILE A 378 -10.07 -3.79 -0.03
N SER A 379 -8.95 -3.11 0.19
CA SER A 379 -8.78 -1.76 -0.33
C SER A 379 -8.59 -1.79 -1.86
N PRO A 380 -9.02 -0.75 -2.58
CA PRO A 380 -8.65 -0.60 -3.98
C PRO A 380 -7.13 -0.65 -4.14
N PRO A 381 -6.58 -1.26 -5.21
CA PRO A 381 -5.15 -1.19 -5.47
C PRO A 381 -4.64 0.25 -5.65
N PRO A 382 -5.24 1.11 -6.49
CA PRO A 382 -4.79 2.49 -6.61
C PRO A 382 -5.43 3.39 -5.55
N HIS A 383 -4.77 4.52 -5.29
CA HIS A 383 -5.44 5.69 -4.78
C HIS A 383 -6.29 6.28 -5.91
N HIS A 384 -7.61 6.39 -5.73
CA HIS A 384 -8.48 6.93 -6.80
C HIS A 384 -8.29 8.43 -7.04
N ASP A 385 -7.53 9.11 -6.19
CA ASP A 385 -7.07 10.48 -6.33
C ASP A 385 -5.58 10.59 -6.68
N ILE A 386 -4.97 9.50 -7.18
CA ILE A 386 -3.59 9.48 -7.71
C ILE A 386 -3.54 8.57 -8.93
N TYR A 387 -3.69 9.13 -10.12
CA TYR A 387 -3.48 8.43 -11.40
C TYR A 387 -2.22 8.90 -12.14
N SER A 388 -1.58 9.93 -11.63
CA SER A 388 -0.41 10.57 -12.21
C SER A 388 0.44 11.24 -11.13
N ILE A 389 1.59 11.80 -11.51
CA ILE A 389 2.48 12.49 -10.56
C ILE A 389 1.90 13.83 -10.12
N GLU A 390 1.15 14.50 -10.98
CA GLU A 390 0.43 15.74 -10.69
C GLU A 390 -0.72 15.51 -9.71
N ASP A 391 -1.38 14.35 -9.76
CA ASP A 391 -2.38 13.96 -8.77
C ASP A 391 -1.75 13.68 -7.40
N LEU A 392 -0.55 13.06 -7.37
CA LEU A 392 0.20 12.91 -6.13
C LEU A 392 0.58 14.27 -5.55
N ALA A 393 1.04 15.21 -6.39
CA ALA A 393 1.32 16.58 -5.98
C ALA A 393 0.06 17.27 -5.43
N GLN A 394 -1.11 17.01 -6.02
CA GLN A 394 -2.39 17.51 -5.52
C GLN A 394 -2.72 16.91 -4.15
N LEU A 395 -2.55 15.61 -3.92
CA LEU A 395 -2.79 15.02 -2.60
C LEU A 395 -1.79 15.52 -1.55
N ILE A 396 -0.52 15.71 -1.90
CA ILE A 396 0.47 16.33 -0.99
C ILE A 396 0.00 17.72 -0.60
N PHE A 397 -0.44 18.53 -1.58
CA PHE A 397 -0.98 19.86 -1.33
C PHE A 397 -2.24 19.82 -0.44
N ASP A 398 -3.16 18.88 -0.69
CA ASP A 398 -4.36 18.70 0.13
C ASP A 398 -4.03 18.39 1.59
N LEU A 399 -3.08 17.48 1.83
CA LEU A 399 -2.69 17.05 3.16
C LEU A 399 -1.93 18.14 3.91
N ARG A 400 -1.12 18.95 3.22
CA ARG A 400 -0.50 20.15 3.81
C ARG A 400 -1.53 21.19 4.23
N ASN A 401 -2.59 21.39 3.44
CA ASN A 401 -3.69 22.27 3.85
C ASN A 401 -4.47 21.67 5.04
N ALA A 402 -4.67 20.34 5.06
CA ALA A 402 -5.39 19.67 6.13
C ALA A 402 -4.63 19.68 7.47
N ASN A 403 -3.30 19.65 7.43
CA ASN A 403 -2.44 19.85 8.58
C ASN A 403 -1.13 20.58 8.18
N PRO A 404 -1.06 21.91 8.36
CA PRO A 404 0.10 22.70 7.94
C PRO A 404 1.37 22.45 8.75
N ASP A 405 1.27 21.78 9.91
CA ASP A 405 2.42 21.46 10.76
C ASP A 405 3.03 20.09 10.46
N ALA A 406 2.37 19.26 9.65
CA ALA A 406 2.80 17.89 9.42
C ALA A 406 3.78 17.77 8.24
N ARG A 407 4.78 16.90 8.39
CA ARG A 407 5.61 16.45 7.26
C ARG A 407 4.83 15.46 6.41
N ILE A 408 4.98 15.52 5.09
CA ILE A 408 4.33 14.59 4.16
C ILE A 408 5.32 13.54 3.66
N HIS A 409 5.07 12.30 4.04
CA HIS A 409 5.81 11.11 3.61
C HIS A 409 5.14 10.46 2.40
N VAL A 410 5.94 9.95 1.47
CA VAL A 410 5.47 9.07 0.39
C VAL A 410 6.19 7.74 0.50
N LYS A 411 5.43 6.67 0.75
CA LYS A 411 5.93 5.30 0.87
C LYS A 411 5.89 4.60 -0.49
N LEU A 412 7.06 4.37 -1.06
CA LEU A 412 7.32 3.61 -2.27
C LEU A 412 7.87 2.22 -1.94
N VAL A 413 7.93 1.35 -2.93
CA VAL A 413 8.60 0.05 -2.84
C VAL A 413 9.77 0.06 -3.82
N ALA A 414 10.88 -0.54 -3.42
CA ALA A 414 12.02 -0.74 -4.30
C ALA A 414 11.62 -1.60 -5.51
N GLU A 415 11.89 -1.10 -6.70
CA GLU A 415 11.81 -1.78 -8.00
C GLU A 415 12.68 -0.97 -8.96
N GLN A 416 13.07 -1.54 -10.10
CA GLN A 416 13.86 -0.82 -11.08
C GLN A 416 13.07 0.40 -11.60
N GLY A 417 13.68 1.58 -11.57
CA GLY A 417 13.04 2.84 -11.97
C GLY A 417 12.43 3.63 -10.81
N VAL A 418 12.46 3.11 -9.58
CA VAL A 418 11.96 3.81 -8.39
C VAL A 418 12.67 5.16 -8.17
N GLY A 419 13.93 5.30 -8.58
CA GLY A 419 14.67 6.56 -8.46
C GLY A 419 14.05 7.68 -9.30
N THR A 420 13.53 7.34 -10.49
CA THR A 420 12.80 8.29 -11.35
C THR A 420 11.49 8.73 -10.69
N VAL A 421 10.75 7.77 -10.11
CA VAL A 421 9.53 8.07 -9.35
C VAL A 421 9.85 8.97 -8.15
N ALA A 422 10.92 8.67 -7.40
CA ALA A 422 11.37 9.46 -6.27
C ALA A 422 11.73 10.90 -6.66
N ALA A 423 12.36 11.13 -7.82
CA ALA A 423 12.59 12.47 -8.33
C ALA A 423 11.29 13.22 -8.65
N GLY A 424 10.28 12.53 -9.19
CA GLY A 424 8.93 13.08 -9.35
C GLY A 424 8.29 13.45 -8.00
N VAL A 425 8.38 12.56 -7.01
CA VAL A 425 7.88 12.77 -5.64
C VAL A 425 8.54 13.97 -4.97
N ALA A 426 9.85 14.15 -5.15
CA ALA A 426 10.57 15.32 -4.65
C ALA A 426 10.09 16.62 -5.30
N LYS A 427 9.83 16.61 -6.62
CA LYS A 427 9.24 17.75 -7.35
C LYS A 427 7.78 18.00 -6.99
N ALA A 428 7.06 16.97 -6.53
CA ALA A 428 5.71 17.06 -5.99
C ALA A 428 5.68 17.61 -4.54
N HIS A 429 6.81 18.12 -4.03
CA HIS A 429 6.94 18.76 -2.73
C HIS A 429 6.72 17.83 -1.52
N SER A 430 7.07 16.54 -1.60
CA SER A 430 7.11 15.66 -0.42
C SER A 430 8.32 15.99 0.48
N ASP A 431 8.16 15.86 1.80
CA ASP A 431 9.24 16.06 2.77
C ASP A 431 10.09 14.80 2.96
N VAL A 432 9.46 13.62 2.91
CA VAL A 432 10.12 12.33 3.17
C VAL A 432 9.73 11.29 2.12
N ILE A 433 10.73 10.64 1.53
CA ILE A 433 10.53 9.52 0.61
C ILE A 433 10.96 8.24 1.32
N LEU A 434 10.04 7.31 1.54
CA LEU A 434 10.32 6.00 2.11
C LEU A 434 10.47 4.96 1.00
N ILE A 435 11.63 4.30 0.94
CA ILE A 435 11.88 3.13 0.10
C ILE A 435 11.73 1.86 0.94
N SER A 436 10.71 1.06 0.62
CA SER A 436 10.46 -0.23 1.25
C SER A 436 11.02 -1.40 0.43
N GLY A 437 11.76 -2.31 1.07
CA GLY A 437 12.20 -3.56 0.45
C GLY A 437 11.08 -4.60 0.31
N HIS A 438 11.22 -5.51 -0.66
CA HIS A 438 10.31 -6.63 -0.92
C HIS A 438 10.08 -7.55 0.30
N ASP A 439 11.06 -7.59 1.21
CA ASP A 439 11.07 -8.45 2.40
C ASP A 439 10.19 -7.93 3.56
N GLY A 440 9.52 -6.78 3.37
CA GLY A 440 8.60 -6.20 4.34
C GLY A 440 7.51 -7.16 4.83
N GLY A 441 7.13 -7.03 6.11
CA GLY A 441 6.08 -7.86 6.72
C GLY A 441 4.66 -7.53 6.24
N THR A 442 3.72 -8.46 6.43
CA THR A 442 2.29 -8.24 6.20
C THR A 442 1.42 -9.14 7.08
N GLY A 443 0.24 -8.64 7.47
CA GLY A 443 -0.77 -9.44 8.17
C GLY A 443 -1.53 -10.38 7.23
N ALA A 444 -1.75 -9.97 5.97
CA ALA A 444 -2.44 -10.74 4.93
C ALA A 444 -2.00 -10.29 3.52
N SER A 445 -1.56 -11.25 2.70
CA SER A 445 -1.14 -11.05 1.32
C SER A 445 -1.22 -12.36 0.54
N PRO A 446 -1.51 -12.33 -0.78
CA PRO A 446 -1.30 -13.48 -1.63
C PRO A 446 0.16 -13.95 -1.60
N LEU A 447 0.38 -15.26 -1.59
CA LEU A 447 1.72 -15.84 -1.56
C LEU A 447 2.56 -15.44 -2.78
N THR A 448 1.93 -15.35 -3.96
CA THR A 448 2.58 -14.90 -5.19
C THR A 448 3.21 -13.52 -5.03
N SER A 449 2.52 -12.58 -4.39
CA SER A 449 3.01 -11.21 -4.21
C SER A 449 4.10 -11.12 -3.14
N LEU A 450 4.01 -11.96 -2.10
CA LEU A 450 5.02 -12.02 -1.04
C LEU A 450 6.38 -12.53 -1.56
N LYS A 451 6.37 -13.36 -2.62
CA LYS A 451 7.59 -13.95 -3.19
C LYS A 451 8.10 -13.29 -4.45
N HIS A 452 7.21 -12.77 -5.28
CA HIS A 452 7.52 -12.41 -6.67
C HIS A 452 7.21 -10.96 -7.03
N ALA A 453 7.09 -10.05 -6.05
CA ALA A 453 6.84 -8.64 -6.32
C ALA A 453 7.66 -7.72 -5.40
N GLY A 454 8.23 -6.67 -5.97
CA GLY A 454 9.19 -5.76 -5.32
C GLY A 454 10.63 -6.28 -5.39
N GLY A 455 11.58 -5.37 -5.19
CA GLY A 455 13.02 -5.62 -5.16
C GLY A 455 13.67 -5.37 -3.79
N PRO A 456 14.96 -5.71 -3.65
CA PRO A 456 15.76 -5.41 -2.45
C PRO A 456 15.85 -3.89 -2.21
N TRP A 457 15.74 -3.48 -0.95
CA TRP A 457 15.84 -2.06 -0.61
C TRP A 457 17.24 -1.53 -0.89
N GLU A 458 18.29 -2.36 -0.84
CA GLU A 458 19.66 -1.93 -1.16
C GLU A 458 19.75 -1.34 -2.56
N LEU A 459 19.08 -1.97 -3.54
CA LEU A 459 19.05 -1.51 -4.93
C LEU A 459 18.18 -0.26 -5.09
N GLY A 460 16.94 -0.30 -4.57
CA GLY A 460 16.02 0.84 -4.71
C GLY A 460 16.48 2.09 -3.95
N LEU A 461 17.14 1.92 -2.80
CA LEU A 461 17.71 3.01 -2.02
C LEU A 461 18.88 3.67 -2.76
N ALA A 462 19.80 2.86 -3.29
CA ALA A 462 20.92 3.37 -4.08
C ALA A 462 20.43 4.11 -5.34
N GLU A 463 19.50 3.52 -6.10
CA GLU A 463 18.94 4.16 -7.30
C GLU A 463 18.25 5.49 -6.96
N THR A 464 17.52 5.53 -5.83
CA THR A 464 16.88 6.75 -5.32
C THR A 464 17.92 7.81 -4.97
N GLN A 465 18.96 7.43 -4.22
CA GLN A 465 20.05 8.33 -3.84
C GLN A 465 20.74 8.92 -5.08
N GLN A 466 21.15 8.05 -6.01
CA GLN A 466 21.83 8.42 -7.25
C GLN A 466 20.96 9.38 -8.09
N THR A 467 19.69 9.03 -8.31
CA THR A 467 18.79 9.83 -9.14
C THR A 467 18.51 11.20 -8.54
N LEU A 468 18.29 11.28 -7.22
CA LEU A 468 18.06 12.56 -6.53
C LEU A 468 19.31 13.46 -6.56
N LEU A 469 20.51 12.89 -6.45
CA LEU A 469 21.78 13.62 -6.57
C LEU A 469 21.97 14.17 -7.99
N LEU A 470 21.79 13.32 -9.01
CA LEU A 470 21.91 13.72 -10.43
C LEU A 470 20.96 14.85 -10.82
N ASN A 471 19.80 14.93 -10.18
CA ASN A 471 18.79 15.96 -10.45
C ASN A 471 18.89 17.19 -9.53
N GLY A 472 19.83 17.23 -8.57
CA GLY A 472 19.93 18.32 -7.61
C GLY A 472 18.70 18.46 -6.69
N LEU A 473 18.06 17.33 -6.37
CA LEU A 473 16.85 17.26 -5.53
C LEU A 473 17.11 16.63 -4.16
N ARG A 474 18.30 16.05 -3.93
CA ARG A 474 18.60 15.31 -2.70
C ARG A 474 18.64 16.19 -1.45
N ASP A 475 18.96 17.47 -1.60
CA ASP A 475 19.15 18.44 -0.53
C ASP A 475 17.86 18.85 0.20
N ARG A 476 16.69 18.66 -0.42
CA ARG A 476 15.40 19.13 0.09
C ARG A 476 14.45 18.03 0.56
N VAL A 477 14.77 16.76 0.30
CA VAL A 477 13.97 15.61 0.74
C VAL A 477 14.76 14.74 1.67
N ARG A 478 14.11 14.23 2.71
CA ARG A 478 14.67 13.20 3.56
C ARG A 478 14.35 11.82 2.97
N VAL A 479 15.32 10.92 2.97
CA VAL A 479 15.11 9.54 2.50
C VAL A 479 15.01 8.61 3.70
N GLN A 480 13.94 7.82 3.77
CA GLN A 480 13.72 6.79 4.78
C GLN A 480 13.84 5.40 4.14
N CYS A 481 14.34 4.42 4.88
CA CYS A 481 14.42 3.03 4.43
C CYS A 481 13.71 2.08 5.41
N ASP A 482 12.94 1.12 4.90
CA ASP A 482 12.47 -0.05 5.65
C ASP A 482 12.57 -1.33 4.78
N GLY A 483 12.48 -2.50 5.41
CA GLY A 483 12.71 -3.78 4.72
C GLY A 483 13.53 -4.72 5.59
N GLN A 484 12.85 -5.36 6.52
CA GLN A 484 13.40 -6.15 7.63
C GLN A 484 14.78 -5.73 8.16
N LEU A 485 14.95 -4.43 8.45
CA LEU A 485 16.07 -3.95 9.24
C LEU A 485 15.99 -4.59 10.64
N LYS A 486 17.07 -5.24 11.08
CA LYS A 486 17.12 -6.09 12.29
C LYS A 486 18.24 -5.72 13.25
N THR A 487 19.32 -5.13 12.73
CA THR A 487 20.58 -4.89 13.44
C THR A 487 21.08 -3.45 13.21
N GLY A 488 21.99 -2.97 14.04
CA GLY A 488 22.65 -1.68 13.86
C GLY A 488 23.53 -1.66 12.61
N ARG A 489 24.02 -2.82 12.17
CA ARG A 489 24.72 -2.99 10.90
C ARG A 489 23.79 -2.66 9.71
N ASP A 490 22.56 -3.16 9.73
CA ASP A 490 21.56 -2.83 8.70
C ASP A 490 21.32 -1.32 8.60
N VAL A 491 21.24 -0.64 9.75
CA VAL A 491 21.08 0.83 9.82
C VAL A 491 22.27 1.55 9.20
N ILE A 492 23.50 1.14 9.52
CA ILE A 492 24.71 1.77 8.99
C ILE A 492 24.84 1.54 7.49
N VAL A 493 24.57 0.34 6.99
CA VAL A 493 24.57 0.07 5.54
C VAL A 493 23.55 0.96 4.84
N ALA A 494 22.32 1.05 5.36
CA ALA A 494 21.30 1.94 4.80
C ALA A 494 21.72 3.42 4.87
N ALA A 495 22.36 3.86 5.95
CA ALA A 495 22.87 5.23 6.09
C ALA A 495 23.94 5.53 5.04
N LEU A 496 24.95 4.67 4.90
CA LEU A 496 26.02 4.83 3.91
C LEU A 496 25.47 4.84 2.47
N LEU A 497 24.37 4.11 2.19
CA LEU A 497 23.67 4.15 0.90
C LEU A 497 22.75 5.38 0.71
N GLY A 498 22.52 6.19 1.76
CA GLY A 498 21.84 7.49 1.65
C GLY A 498 20.58 7.66 2.50
N ALA A 499 20.15 6.68 3.29
CA ALA A 499 18.99 6.80 4.17
C ALA A 499 19.29 7.63 5.42
N GLU A 500 18.33 8.44 5.86
CA GLU A 500 18.44 9.31 7.04
C GLU A 500 17.52 8.90 8.20
N GLU A 501 16.44 8.17 7.88
CA GLU A 501 15.46 7.62 8.81
C GLU A 501 15.25 6.13 8.53
N PHE A 502 14.89 5.35 9.56
CA PHE A 502 14.89 3.88 9.49
C PHE A 502 13.59 3.31 10.09
N GLY A 503 12.92 2.46 9.32
CA GLY A 503 11.65 1.82 9.70
C GLY A 503 11.80 0.37 10.15
N PHE A 504 11.19 0.02 11.27
CA PHE A 504 11.25 -1.31 11.88
C PHE A 504 9.84 -1.86 12.14
N ALA A 505 9.47 -2.98 11.51
CA ALA A 505 8.15 -3.58 11.69
C ALA A 505 8.22 -4.92 12.45
N THR A 506 8.78 -5.94 11.81
CA THR A 506 8.76 -7.31 12.35
C THR A 506 9.61 -7.47 13.62
N ALA A 507 10.77 -6.83 13.72
CA ALA A 507 11.64 -6.94 14.90
C ALA A 507 10.95 -6.42 16.18
N PRO A 508 10.34 -5.22 16.21
CA PRO A 508 9.52 -4.79 17.34
C PRO A 508 8.37 -5.74 17.70
N LEU A 509 7.67 -6.33 16.71
CA LEU A 509 6.64 -7.34 17.01
C LEU A 509 7.23 -8.62 17.63
N VAL A 510 8.43 -9.04 17.22
CA VAL A 510 9.15 -10.16 17.86
C VAL A 510 9.49 -9.82 19.31
N VAL A 511 9.94 -8.60 19.58
CA VAL A 511 10.20 -8.09 20.93
C VAL A 511 8.93 -8.10 21.80
N GLU A 512 7.77 -7.73 21.24
CA GLU A 512 6.47 -7.82 21.91
C GLU A 512 6.00 -9.26 22.17
N GLY A 513 6.59 -10.25 21.49
CA GLY A 513 6.33 -11.67 21.74
C GLY A 513 6.04 -12.52 20.50
N CYS A 514 6.10 -11.97 19.28
CA CYS A 514 5.84 -12.74 18.06
C CYS A 514 6.83 -13.90 17.92
N ILE A 515 6.28 -15.09 17.63
CA ILE A 515 7.04 -16.33 17.44
C ILE A 515 7.09 -16.78 15.97
N MET A 516 6.75 -15.88 15.03
CA MET A 516 6.82 -16.11 13.57
C MET A 516 6.04 -17.34 13.05
N MET A 517 4.88 -17.65 13.65
CA MET A 517 4.02 -18.77 13.23
C MET A 517 3.34 -18.53 11.86
N ARG A 518 3.28 -17.28 11.39
CA ARG A 518 2.72 -16.87 10.07
C ARG A 518 1.24 -17.29 9.88
N VAL A 519 0.44 -17.10 10.92
CA VAL A 519 -1.03 -17.30 10.93
C VAL A 519 -1.81 -15.99 11.14
N CYS A 520 -1.17 -14.85 10.87
CA CYS A 520 -1.68 -13.50 11.15
C CYS A 520 -3.04 -13.20 10.48
N HIS A 521 -3.28 -13.80 9.32
CA HIS A 521 -4.50 -13.66 8.51
C HIS A 521 -5.65 -14.53 9.02
N LEU A 522 -5.40 -15.53 9.86
CA LEU A 522 -6.41 -16.48 10.33
C LEU A 522 -7.07 -16.05 11.65
N ASP A 523 -6.69 -14.91 12.21
CA ASP A 523 -7.10 -14.44 13.52
C ASP A 523 -6.70 -15.36 14.70
N THR A 524 -5.81 -16.33 14.49
CA THR A 524 -5.43 -17.36 15.47
C THR A 524 -4.06 -17.13 16.11
N CYS A 525 -3.63 -15.87 16.24
CA CYS A 525 -2.32 -15.55 16.82
C CYS A 525 -2.22 -16.05 18.28
N PRO A 526 -1.30 -16.98 18.61
CA PRO A 526 -1.28 -17.63 19.92
C PRO A 526 -0.81 -16.72 21.06
N VAL A 527 -0.21 -15.57 20.73
CA VAL A 527 0.41 -14.62 21.66
C VAL A 527 -0.28 -13.25 21.69
N GLY A 528 -1.49 -13.15 21.14
CA GLY A 528 -2.31 -11.94 21.25
C GLY A 528 -1.84 -10.73 20.43
N ILE A 529 -0.91 -10.91 19.47
CA ILE A 529 -0.40 -9.80 18.64
C ILE A 529 -1.25 -9.60 17.38
N ALA A 530 -1.31 -10.59 16.49
CA ALA A 530 -1.97 -10.45 15.19
C ALA A 530 -3.38 -11.05 15.18
N THR A 531 -4.19 -10.71 16.17
CA THR A 531 -5.55 -11.24 16.39
C THR A 531 -6.47 -10.20 17.01
N GLN A 532 -7.75 -10.27 16.68
CA GLN A 532 -8.84 -9.51 17.30
C GLN A 532 -9.67 -10.36 18.27
N ASN A 533 -9.53 -11.68 18.24
CA ASN A 533 -10.15 -12.59 19.20
C ASN A 533 -9.79 -12.19 20.66
N PRO A 534 -10.78 -11.87 21.51
CA PRO A 534 -10.55 -11.45 22.90
C PRO A 534 -9.78 -12.45 23.75
N ASP A 535 -10.06 -13.75 23.61
CA ASP A 535 -9.41 -14.82 24.39
C ASP A 535 -7.93 -14.96 24.03
N LEU A 536 -7.58 -14.70 22.77
CA LEU A 536 -6.20 -14.69 22.32
C LEU A 536 -5.48 -13.40 22.66
N ARG A 537 -6.17 -12.24 22.58
CA ARG A 537 -5.64 -10.94 23.03
C ARG A 537 -5.32 -10.94 24.52
N ALA A 538 -6.10 -11.64 25.35
CA ALA A 538 -5.82 -11.83 26.77
C ALA A 538 -4.47 -12.51 27.06
N LYS A 539 -3.85 -13.17 26.06
CA LYS A 539 -2.52 -13.79 26.16
C LYS A 539 -1.38 -12.84 25.82
N TYR A 540 -1.66 -11.60 25.43
CA TYR A 540 -0.65 -10.61 25.13
C TYR A 540 0.15 -10.25 26.39
N THR A 541 1.48 -10.28 26.29
CA THR A 541 2.40 -10.02 27.41
C THR A 541 3.51 -9.01 27.07
N GLY A 542 3.46 -8.42 25.88
CA GLY A 542 4.41 -7.40 25.44
C GLY A 542 4.33 -6.15 26.30
N ARG A 543 5.47 -5.48 26.49
CA ARG A 543 5.55 -4.25 27.29
C ARG A 543 6.40 -3.19 26.59
N ALA A 544 6.03 -1.92 26.79
CA ALA A 544 6.72 -0.80 26.16
C ALA A 544 8.21 -0.73 26.55
N GLU A 545 8.56 -1.14 27.78
CA GLU A 545 9.95 -1.17 28.24
C GLU A 545 10.84 -2.11 27.39
N HIS A 546 10.27 -3.21 26.86
CA HIS A 546 11.02 -4.15 26.02
C HIS A 546 11.34 -3.53 24.66
N VAL A 547 10.39 -2.80 24.09
CA VAL A 547 10.56 -2.06 22.84
C VAL A 547 11.52 -0.88 23.02
N VAL A 548 11.45 -0.17 24.16
CA VAL A 548 12.43 0.87 24.53
C VAL A 548 13.85 0.28 24.60
N ASN A 549 14.02 -0.87 25.25
CA ASN A 549 15.31 -1.56 25.31
C ASN A 549 15.82 -1.92 23.92
N PHE A 550 14.96 -2.46 23.04
CA PHE A 550 15.33 -2.81 21.67
C PHE A 550 15.94 -1.62 20.91
N PHE A 551 15.23 -0.49 20.85
CA PHE A 551 15.71 0.68 20.12
C PHE A 551 16.93 1.33 20.78
N THR A 552 17.03 1.28 22.11
CA THR A 552 18.21 1.74 22.85
C THR A 552 19.44 0.90 22.49
N PHE A 553 19.31 -0.44 22.49
CA PHE A 553 20.41 -1.35 22.11
C PHE A 553 20.81 -1.18 20.65
N LEU A 554 19.82 -1.04 19.77
CA LEU A 554 20.07 -0.81 18.35
C LEU A 554 20.82 0.50 18.11
N ALA A 555 20.43 1.58 18.79
CA ALA A 555 21.12 2.86 18.71
C ALA A 555 22.54 2.80 19.30
N GLU A 556 22.75 2.07 20.40
CA GLU A 556 24.08 1.86 20.96
C GLU A 556 24.99 1.10 19.99
N GLU A 557 24.49 0.06 19.33
CA GLU A 557 25.23 -0.66 18.29
C GLU A 557 25.56 0.24 17.09
N VAL A 558 24.64 1.13 16.68
CA VAL A 558 24.92 2.15 15.66
C VAL A 558 26.04 3.09 16.10
N ARG A 559 26.08 3.52 17.37
CA ARG A 559 27.17 4.37 17.90
C ARG A 559 28.53 3.66 17.83
N GLU A 560 28.55 2.36 18.11
CA GLU A 560 29.77 1.55 18.02
C GLU A 560 30.29 1.48 16.58
N TYR A 561 29.42 1.27 15.60
CA TYR A 561 29.81 1.30 14.19
C TYR A 561 30.24 2.70 13.73
N LEU A 562 29.56 3.78 14.16
CA LEU A 562 30.01 5.14 13.85
C LEU A 562 31.41 5.40 14.41
N ALA A 563 31.67 4.98 15.65
CA ALA A 563 32.98 5.07 16.29
C ALA A 563 34.05 4.30 15.50
N GLU A 564 33.77 3.04 15.14
CA GLU A 564 34.64 2.18 14.34
C GLU A 564 34.97 2.81 12.97
N LEU A 565 33.97 3.39 12.31
CA LEU A 565 34.10 4.02 10.99
C LEU A 565 34.67 5.45 11.04
N GLY A 566 34.92 6.01 12.23
CA GLY A 566 35.49 7.34 12.37
C GLY A 566 34.51 8.49 12.12
N PHE A 567 33.24 8.29 12.45
CA PHE A 567 32.17 9.29 12.39
C PHE A 567 31.70 9.67 13.80
N ARG A 568 31.42 10.95 14.02
CA ARG A 568 30.83 11.43 15.30
C ARG A 568 29.31 11.51 15.25
N THR A 569 28.74 11.58 14.06
CA THR A 569 27.29 11.65 13.86
C THR A 569 26.88 10.83 12.64
N LEU A 570 25.65 10.35 12.64
CA LEU A 570 25.02 9.66 11.52
C LEU A 570 24.92 10.60 10.30
N ASP A 571 24.75 11.90 10.53
CA ASP A 571 24.78 12.93 9.50
C ASP A 571 26.10 12.98 8.70
N GLU A 572 27.23 12.62 9.32
CA GLU A 572 28.52 12.49 8.63
C GLU A 572 28.62 11.20 7.79
N ALA A 573 27.95 10.14 8.23
CA ALA A 573 27.96 8.83 7.57
C ALA A 573 27.01 8.76 6.37
N ILE A 574 25.92 9.54 6.37
CA ILE A 574 24.89 9.44 5.32
C ILE A 574 25.49 9.67 3.92
N GLY A 575 25.25 8.70 3.03
CA GLY A 575 25.68 8.71 1.62
C GLY A 575 27.17 8.44 1.39
N GLN A 576 27.93 8.02 2.40
CA GLN A 576 29.35 7.66 2.27
C GLN A 576 29.52 6.22 1.73
N ALA A 577 28.87 5.91 0.61
CA ALA A 577 28.81 4.56 0.04
C ALA A 577 30.19 3.97 -0.32
N HIS A 578 31.20 4.82 -0.54
CA HIS A 578 32.58 4.39 -0.80
C HIS A 578 33.23 3.60 0.35
N LEU A 579 32.67 3.67 1.57
CA LEU A 579 33.11 2.87 2.73
C LEU A 579 32.48 1.47 2.76
N LEU A 580 31.59 1.16 1.81
CA LEU A 580 31.09 -0.19 1.58
C LEU A 580 31.89 -0.83 0.45
N ARG A 581 32.28 -2.09 0.64
CA ARG A 581 32.93 -2.90 -0.39
C ARG A 581 32.22 -4.24 -0.50
N GLN A 582 32.14 -4.81 -1.69
CA GLN A 582 31.74 -6.20 -1.86
C GLN A 582 32.83 -7.13 -1.32
N ARG A 583 32.42 -8.12 -0.54
CA ARG A 583 33.29 -9.19 -0.06
C ARG A 583 33.84 -9.98 -1.24
N THR A 584 35.15 -10.09 -1.28
CA THR A 584 35.91 -10.78 -2.33
C THR A 584 36.99 -11.70 -1.75
N ASP A 585 36.96 -11.92 -0.43
CA ASP A 585 37.88 -12.82 0.26
C ASP A 585 37.68 -14.28 -0.17
N GLU A 586 38.76 -15.06 -0.17
CA GLU A 586 38.76 -16.45 -0.65
C GLU A 586 37.77 -17.34 0.13
N GLU A 587 37.58 -17.06 1.43
CA GLU A 587 36.60 -17.75 2.27
C GLU A 587 35.17 -17.49 1.77
N PHE A 588 34.80 -16.24 1.51
CA PHE A 588 33.50 -15.88 0.94
C PHE A 588 33.29 -16.48 -0.45
N VAL A 589 34.27 -16.36 -1.35
CA VAL A 589 34.15 -16.88 -2.73
C VAL A 589 33.98 -18.39 -2.73
N THR A 590 34.68 -19.10 -1.84
CA THR A 590 34.57 -20.56 -1.72
C THR A 590 33.24 -20.99 -1.10
N ALA A 591 32.76 -20.28 -0.08
CA ALA A 591 31.48 -20.57 0.57
C ALA A 591 30.28 -20.21 -0.31
N HIS A 592 30.40 -19.15 -1.12
CA HIS A 592 29.31 -18.55 -1.90
C HIS A 592 29.72 -18.23 -3.35
N PRO A 593 30.11 -19.24 -4.15
CA PRO A 593 30.66 -19.02 -5.49
C PRO A 593 29.69 -18.30 -6.43
N ARG A 594 28.36 -18.51 -6.28
CA ARG A 594 27.35 -17.81 -7.08
C ARG A 594 27.16 -16.35 -6.67
N ALA A 595 27.13 -16.08 -5.36
CA ALA A 595 27.00 -14.72 -4.89
C ALA A 595 28.23 -13.89 -5.29
N ALA A 596 29.42 -14.51 -5.29
CA ALA A 596 30.64 -13.87 -5.76
C ALA A 596 30.63 -13.47 -7.25
N GLN A 597 29.75 -14.04 -8.07
CA GLN A 597 29.57 -13.63 -9.47
C GLN A 597 28.72 -12.36 -9.62
N LEU A 598 28.03 -11.91 -8.56
CA LEU A 598 27.27 -10.67 -8.62
C LEU A 598 28.20 -9.46 -8.69
N ASP A 599 27.83 -8.45 -9.47
CA ASP A 599 28.51 -7.15 -9.49
C ASP A 599 27.72 -6.11 -8.71
N LEU A 600 28.18 -5.75 -7.50
CA LEU A 600 27.56 -4.71 -6.68
C LEU A 600 28.15 -3.31 -6.92
N SER A 601 29.15 -3.17 -7.79
CA SER A 601 29.78 -1.87 -8.03
C SER A 601 28.81 -0.76 -8.48
N PRO A 602 27.77 -1.03 -9.31
CA PRO A 602 26.82 0.02 -9.72
C PRO A 602 25.97 0.56 -8.57
N VAL A 603 25.78 -0.22 -7.50
CA VAL A 603 25.03 0.16 -6.30
C VAL A 603 25.86 1.10 -5.42
N LEU A 604 27.18 0.98 -5.47
CA LEU A 604 28.13 1.70 -4.62
C LEU A 604 28.68 2.97 -5.27
N ASP A 605 28.57 3.10 -6.60
CA ASP A 605 28.99 4.28 -7.34
C ASP A 605 27.98 5.42 -7.17
N MET A 606 28.31 6.39 -6.30
CA MET A 606 27.44 7.51 -5.97
C MET A 606 27.88 8.79 -6.69
N PRO A 607 26.97 9.47 -7.43
CA PRO A 607 27.23 10.79 -7.99
C PRO A 607 27.65 11.81 -6.93
N ALA A 608 28.48 12.78 -7.32
CA ALA A 608 28.83 13.88 -6.43
C ALA A 608 27.62 14.80 -6.15
N GLY A 609 27.48 15.26 -4.91
CA GLY A 609 26.44 16.21 -4.51
C GLY A 609 26.24 16.24 -3.00
N THR A 610 25.22 16.96 -2.53
CA THR A 610 24.83 16.95 -1.11
C THR A 610 24.13 15.62 -0.79
N PRO A 611 24.72 14.74 0.03
CA PRO A 611 24.26 13.36 0.18
C PRO A 611 22.98 13.21 1.02
N ARG A 612 22.53 14.30 1.65
CA ARG A 612 21.44 14.31 2.64
C ARG A 612 20.60 15.58 2.55
N GLN A 613 19.48 15.58 3.25
CA GLN A 613 18.65 16.77 3.41
C GLN A 613 19.39 17.85 4.21
N THR A 614 19.44 19.07 3.66
CA THR A 614 20.07 20.25 4.26
C THR A 614 19.22 21.52 4.15
N THR A 615 18.15 21.47 3.34
CA THR A 615 17.16 22.54 3.20
C THR A 615 15.74 21.96 3.26
N THR A 616 14.73 22.81 3.39
CA THR A 616 13.32 22.41 3.45
C THR A 616 12.63 22.56 2.09
N GLN A 617 11.55 21.81 1.87
CA GLN A 617 10.68 22.00 0.72
C GLN A 617 9.90 23.32 0.80
N ASP A 618 9.57 23.90 -0.36
CA ASP A 618 8.49 24.88 -0.46
C ASP A 618 7.15 24.15 -0.32
N THR A 619 6.33 24.57 0.64
CA THR A 619 5.03 23.96 0.91
C THR A 619 3.95 24.40 -0.07
N GLY A 620 4.17 25.48 -0.82
CA GLY A 620 3.18 26.04 -1.75
C GLY A 620 1.95 26.65 -1.08
N LEU A 621 1.92 26.76 0.25
CA LEU A 621 0.77 27.27 1.01
C LEU A 621 0.68 28.80 1.03
N ARG A 622 1.76 29.50 0.70
CA ARG A 622 1.81 30.96 0.79
C ARG A 622 0.94 31.61 -0.29
N GLY A 623 0.00 32.46 0.11
CA GLY A 623 -0.84 33.24 -0.81
C GLY A 623 -2.02 32.47 -1.37
N VAL A 624 -2.36 31.29 -0.83
CA VAL A 624 -3.58 30.57 -1.22
C VAL A 624 -4.83 31.32 -0.72
N LEU A 625 -5.93 31.23 -1.45
CA LEU A 625 -7.19 31.90 -1.09
C LEU A 625 -7.65 31.55 0.34
N ASP A 626 -7.39 30.34 0.80
CA ASP A 626 -7.82 29.87 2.12
C ASP A 626 -7.09 30.55 3.28
N GLU A 627 -5.88 31.14 3.08
CA GLU A 627 -5.24 31.99 4.10
C GLU A 627 -6.11 33.23 4.40
N ARG A 628 -6.75 33.79 3.37
CA ARG A 628 -7.64 34.94 3.52
C ARG A 628 -8.96 34.53 4.18
N ILE A 629 -9.55 33.41 3.76
CA ILE A 629 -10.78 32.89 4.37
C ILE A 629 -10.56 32.64 5.86
N LEU A 630 -9.44 31.99 6.20
CA LEU A 630 -9.04 31.73 7.59
C LEU A 630 -8.88 33.03 8.37
N PHE A 631 -8.14 34.01 7.83
CA PHE A 631 -7.95 35.30 8.49
C PHE A 631 -9.28 35.99 8.82
N ASP A 632 -10.22 36.02 7.88
CA ASP A 632 -11.53 36.65 8.05
C ASP A 632 -12.45 35.85 9.00
N ALA A 633 -12.25 34.52 9.12
CA ALA A 633 -13.07 33.64 9.95
C ALA A 633 -12.52 33.37 11.36
N GLU A 634 -11.23 33.61 11.62
CA GLU A 634 -10.49 33.19 12.82
C GLU A 634 -11.21 33.59 14.13
N GLU A 635 -11.64 34.85 14.23
CA GLU A 635 -12.31 35.36 15.44
C GLU A 635 -13.65 34.64 15.70
N THR A 636 -14.37 34.29 14.63
CA THR A 636 -15.64 33.56 14.71
C THR A 636 -15.42 32.12 15.11
N ILE A 637 -14.43 31.45 14.53
CA ILE A 637 -14.03 30.07 14.88
C ILE A 637 -13.70 30.00 16.37
N GLU A 638 -12.85 30.90 16.86
CA GLU A 638 -12.42 30.97 18.26
C GLU A 638 -13.58 31.25 19.23
N ALA A 639 -14.47 32.18 18.87
CA ALA A 639 -15.64 32.48 19.69
C ALA A 639 -16.59 31.28 19.76
N ALA A 640 -16.88 30.66 18.62
CA ALA A 640 -17.77 29.51 18.53
C ALA A 640 -17.21 28.28 19.26
N ALA A 641 -15.91 28.03 19.19
CA ALA A 641 -15.24 26.95 19.94
C ALA A 641 -15.36 27.14 21.47
N ARG A 642 -15.45 28.39 21.95
CA ARG A 642 -15.72 28.71 23.36
C ARG A 642 -17.22 28.68 23.74
N GLY A 643 -18.09 28.26 22.82
CA GLY A 643 -19.54 28.17 23.04
C GLY A 643 -20.31 29.47 22.82
N VAL A 644 -19.69 30.49 22.21
CA VAL A 644 -20.40 31.73 21.84
C VAL A 644 -21.14 31.50 20.53
N ALA A 645 -22.45 31.77 20.49
CA ALA A 645 -23.25 31.69 19.28
C ALA A 645 -22.90 32.83 18.30
N LYS A 646 -21.83 32.63 17.51
CA LYS A 646 -21.35 33.54 16.47
C LYS A 646 -21.30 32.81 15.14
N HIS A 647 -21.67 33.49 14.05
CA HIS A 647 -21.59 32.98 12.70
C HIS A 647 -21.06 34.07 11.75
N ILE A 648 -20.52 33.67 10.60
CA ILE A 648 -20.03 34.58 9.57
C ILE A 648 -20.37 34.05 8.17
N ASP A 649 -20.80 34.96 7.29
CA ASP A 649 -21.00 34.71 5.87
C ASP A 649 -19.93 35.49 5.08
N LEU A 650 -19.13 34.77 4.29
CA LEU A 650 -18.04 35.29 3.48
C LEU A 650 -18.31 35.03 2.00
N SER A 651 -17.78 35.89 1.12
CA SER A 651 -17.94 35.75 -0.33
C SER A 651 -16.66 36.12 -1.07
N TYR A 652 -16.22 35.24 -1.98
CA TYR A 652 -15.01 35.43 -2.77
C TYR A 652 -15.20 34.98 -4.24
N PRO A 653 -14.53 35.63 -5.20
CA PRO A 653 -14.34 35.03 -6.52
C PRO A 653 -13.41 33.82 -6.41
N ILE A 654 -13.60 32.82 -7.27
CA ILE A 654 -12.73 31.64 -7.36
C ILE A 654 -12.41 31.31 -8.82
N THR A 655 -11.22 30.79 -9.05
CA THR A 655 -10.76 30.31 -10.36
C THR A 655 -10.10 28.93 -10.23
N ASN A 656 -9.91 28.24 -11.36
CA ASN A 656 -9.46 26.84 -11.34
C ASN A 656 -8.04 26.63 -10.76
N ILE A 657 -7.26 27.71 -10.58
CA ILE A 657 -5.95 27.69 -9.90
C ILE A 657 -6.09 27.63 -8.37
N ASP A 658 -7.24 28.04 -7.83
CA ASP A 658 -7.56 28.02 -6.40
C ASP A 658 -7.97 26.61 -6.00
N ARG A 659 -6.97 25.82 -5.58
CA ARG A 659 -7.10 24.42 -5.22
C ARG A 659 -7.30 24.26 -3.71
N THR A 660 -8.00 23.20 -3.32
CA THR A 660 -8.15 22.79 -1.92
C THR A 660 -8.74 23.86 -0.99
N VAL A 661 -9.59 24.74 -1.55
CA VAL A 661 -10.20 25.86 -0.81
C VAL A 661 -11.13 25.34 0.30
N GLY A 662 -11.03 25.94 1.49
CA GLY A 662 -11.77 25.59 2.70
C GLY A 662 -11.05 24.62 3.64
N THR A 663 -10.03 23.90 3.16
CA THR A 663 -9.36 22.83 3.92
C THR A 663 -8.48 23.35 5.06
N LEU A 664 -7.70 24.41 4.84
CA LEU A 664 -6.89 25.06 5.89
C LEU A 664 -7.79 25.71 6.94
N THR A 665 -8.87 26.37 6.51
CA THR A 665 -9.90 26.89 7.42
C THR A 665 -10.54 25.76 8.23
N GLY A 666 -10.86 24.63 7.58
CA GLY A 666 -11.36 23.42 8.23
C GLY A 666 -10.39 22.78 9.21
N SER A 667 -9.09 22.79 8.91
CA SER A 667 -8.03 22.36 9.83
C SER A 667 -8.06 23.19 11.11
N ARG A 668 -8.17 24.52 11.01
CA ARG A 668 -8.28 25.41 12.17
C ARG A 668 -9.52 25.13 13.01
N ILE A 669 -10.68 24.95 12.37
CA ILE A 669 -11.93 24.58 13.06
C ILE A 669 -11.74 23.28 13.85
N THR A 670 -11.12 22.28 13.22
CA THR A 670 -10.87 20.98 13.85
C THR A 670 -9.94 21.09 15.05
N ARG A 671 -8.90 21.93 14.97
CA ARG A 671 -7.99 22.19 16.10
C ARG A 671 -8.67 22.92 17.24
N ALA A 672 -9.60 23.83 16.94
CA ALA A 672 -10.31 24.60 17.95
C ALA A 672 -11.42 23.80 18.64
N ALA A 673 -12.15 22.95 17.90
CA ALA A 673 -13.37 22.29 18.37
C ALA A 673 -13.29 20.75 18.42
N GLY A 674 -12.17 20.16 18.03
CA GLY A 674 -11.96 18.71 18.02
C GLY A 674 -12.87 17.98 17.02
N ARG A 675 -13.12 16.69 17.29
CA ARG A 675 -13.92 15.80 16.43
C ARG A 675 -15.35 16.28 16.17
N ALA A 676 -15.96 16.97 17.16
CA ALA A 676 -17.35 17.41 17.06
C ALA A 676 -17.54 18.55 16.03
N GLY A 677 -16.47 19.31 15.75
CA GLY A 677 -16.55 20.53 14.95
C GLY A 677 -17.39 21.61 15.61
N LEU A 678 -17.86 22.55 14.81
CA LEU A 678 -18.69 23.68 15.26
C LEU A 678 -20.17 23.45 14.90
N PRO A 679 -21.11 24.19 15.51
CA PRO A 679 -22.50 24.19 15.08
C PRO A 679 -22.62 24.44 13.57
N ALA A 680 -23.63 23.82 12.95
CA ALA A 680 -23.84 23.94 11.51
C ALA A 680 -23.89 25.41 11.08
N ASP A 681 -23.31 25.71 9.91
CA ASP A 681 -23.38 27.03 9.30
C ASP A 681 -22.70 28.17 10.12
N THR A 682 -21.76 27.82 11.01
CA THR A 682 -20.93 28.78 11.77
C THR A 682 -20.05 29.61 10.83
N VAL A 683 -19.40 28.97 9.86
CA VAL A 683 -18.66 29.65 8.80
C VAL A 683 -19.28 29.24 7.47
N ARG A 684 -19.83 30.21 6.75
CA ARG A 684 -20.34 30.00 5.39
C ARG A 684 -19.47 30.77 4.41
N VAL A 685 -18.98 30.09 3.39
CA VAL A 685 -18.16 30.69 2.35
C VAL A 685 -18.85 30.48 1.01
N THR A 686 -19.25 31.57 0.37
CA THR A 686 -19.73 31.55 -0.99
C THR A 686 -18.58 31.82 -1.95
N LEU A 687 -18.40 30.94 -2.92
CA LEU A 687 -17.34 31.03 -3.92
C LEU A 687 -18.01 31.11 -5.30
N THR A 688 -17.71 32.15 -6.07
CA THR A 688 -18.32 32.38 -7.39
C THR A 688 -17.28 32.28 -8.49
N GLY A 689 -17.47 31.35 -9.44
CA GLY A 689 -16.53 31.04 -10.51
C GLY A 689 -16.28 29.54 -10.66
N SER A 690 -15.05 29.16 -11.00
CA SER A 690 -14.66 27.75 -11.24
C SER A 690 -13.72 27.27 -10.16
N ALA A 691 -14.09 26.29 -9.34
CA ALA A 691 -13.23 25.79 -8.26
C ALA A 691 -12.16 24.83 -8.80
N GLY A 692 -10.91 24.97 -8.35
CA GLY A 692 -9.85 24.01 -8.66
C GLY A 692 -10.04 22.65 -7.98
N ASN A 693 -9.08 21.74 -8.19
CA ASN A 693 -9.12 20.41 -7.60
C ASN A 693 -9.23 20.45 -6.07
N SER A 694 -9.94 19.47 -5.51
CA SER A 694 -10.05 19.23 -4.06
C SER A 694 -10.75 20.33 -3.26
N ALA A 695 -11.57 21.19 -3.88
CA ALA A 695 -12.39 22.15 -3.15
C ALA A 695 -13.22 21.45 -2.04
N GLY A 696 -13.19 21.99 -0.83
CA GLY A 696 -13.87 21.40 0.32
C GLY A 696 -13.30 20.06 0.81
N ALA A 697 -12.06 19.73 0.48
CA ALA A 697 -11.43 18.52 1.01
C ALA A 697 -11.32 18.58 2.55
N PHE A 698 -11.65 17.48 3.21
CA PHE A 698 -11.52 17.30 4.67
C PHE A 698 -12.24 18.33 5.55
N ILE A 699 -13.21 19.09 5.03
CA ILE A 699 -13.86 20.13 5.86
C ILE A 699 -14.70 19.51 6.99
N PRO A 700 -14.59 20.01 8.23
CA PRO A 700 -15.32 19.50 9.39
C PRO A 700 -16.73 20.10 9.51
N ALA A 701 -17.52 19.58 10.46
CA ALA A 701 -18.79 20.18 10.84
C ALA A 701 -18.64 21.67 11.22
N GLY A 702 -19.59 22.47 10.77
CA GLY A 702 -19.66 23.92 10.99
C GLY A 702 -19.10 24.79 9.87
N LEU A 703 -18.41 24.20 8.88
CA LEU A 703 -18.03 24.87 7.64
C LEU A 703 -18.99 24.47 6.50
N THR A 704 -19.59 25.48 5.87
CA THR A 704 -20.43 25.33 4.68
C THR A 704 -19.77 26.05 3.49
N LEU A 705 -19.50 25.32 2.41
CA LEU A 705 -19.03 25.87 1.14
C LEU A 705 -20.17 25.89 0.13
N ASN A 706 -20.49 27.08 -0.36
CA ASN A 706 -21.48 27.30 -1.40
C ASN A 706 -20.78 27.74 -2.70
N LEU A 707 -20.66 26.82 -3.65
CA LEU A 707 -20.03 27.03 -4.95
C LEU A 707 -21.11 27.42 -5.98
N VAL A 708 -20.97 28.61 -6.56
CA VAL A 708 -21.82 29.13 -7.63
C VAL A 708 -21.00 29.20 -8.92
N GLY A 709 -21.21 28.25 -9.82
CA GLY A 709 -20.41 28.05 -11.03
C GLY A 709 -20.14 26.56 -11.27
N ASP A 710 -18.87 26.18 -11.36
CA ASP A 710 -18.42 24.79 -11.60
C ASP A 710 -17.25 24.40 -10.69
N ALA A 711 -16.87 23.11 -10.69
CA ALA A 711 -15.73 22.60 -9.93
C ALA A 711 -14.95 21.54 -10.71
N ASN A 712 -13.67 21.36 -10.41
CA ASN A 712 -12.86 20.27 -10.99
C ASN A 712 -12.97 18.99 -10.13
N ASP A 713 -11.97 18.11 -10.21
CA ASP A 713 -11.95 16.81 -9.56
C ASP A 713 -11.87 16.90 -8.02
N PHE A 714 -12.23 15.81 -7.34
CA PHE A 714 -12.03 15.62 -5.90
C PHE A 714 -12.83 16.55 -4.97
N LEU A 715 -13.90 17.18 -5.47
CA LEU A 715 -14.81 17.98 -4.65
C LEU A 715 -15.26 17.18 -3.40
N GLY A 716 -15.09 17.75 -2.22
CA GLY A 716 -15.48 17.09 -0.96
C GLY A 716 -14.72 15.80 -0.63
N LYS A 717 -13.52 15.60 -1.19
CA LYS A 717 -12.62 14.51 -0.82
C LYS A 717 -12.41 14.44 0.69
N GLY A 718 -12.64 13.27 1.29
CA GLY A 718 -12.49 13.06 2.73
C GLY A 718 -13.37 13.92 3.62
N LEU A 719 -14.53 14.38 3.13
CA LEU A 719 -15.48 15.23 3.88
C LEU A 719 -15.70 14.71 5.32
N SER A 720 -15.56 15.60 6.30
CA SER A 720 -15.45 15.27 7.73
C SER A 720 -16.50 15.96 8.61
N GLY A 721 -17.65 16.30 8.03
CA GLY A 721 -18.84 16.82 8.72
C GLY A 721 -19.40 18.10 8.09
N GLY A 722 -18.64 18.76 7.22
CA GLY A 722 -19.06 20.00 6.58
C GLY A 722 -20.16 19.80 5.52
N ARG A 723 -20.62 20.93 4.96
CA ARG A 723 -21.61 20.94 3.88
C ARG A 723 -21.01 21.57 2.62
N ILE A 724 -21.21 20.91 1.49
CA ILE A 724 -20.85 21.43 0.17
C ILE A 724 -22.11 21.54 -0.67
N ILE A 725 -22.30 22.71 -1.26
CA ILE A 725 -23.39 23.02 -2.19
C ILE A 725 -22.74 23.48 -3.48
N LEU A 726 -23.09 22.87 -4.61
CA LEU A 726 -22.67 23.28 -5.94
C LEU A 726 -23.92 23.53 -6.80
N SER A 727 -24.00 24.72 -7.35
CA SER A 727 -25.06 25.13 -8.25
C SER A 727 -24.49 25.91 -9.43
N PRO A 728 -25.11 25.80 -10.63
CA PRO A 728 -24.69 26.56 -11.78
C PRO A 728 -24.88 28.06 -11.52
N HIS A 729 -24.04 28.88 -12.15
CA HIS A 729 -24.22 30.33 -12.13
C HIS A 729 -25.62 30.70 -12.66
N PRO A 730 -26.30 31.75 -12.15
CA PRO A 730 -27.62 32.15 -12.67
C PRO A 730 -27.68 32.45 -14.17
N GLU A 731 -26.54 32.82 -14.76
CA GLU A 731 -26.38 33.06 -16.19
C GLU A 731 -25.79 31.85 -16.95
N ALA A 732 -25.77 30.67 -16.32
CA ALA A 732 -25.27 29.46 -16.94
C ALA A 732 -26.10 29.06 -18.18
N PRO A 733 -25.47 28.43 -19.17
CA PRO A 733 -26.16 27.97 -20.36
C PRO A 733 -27.25 26.93 -20.02
N PRO A 734 -28.36 26.87 -20.78
CA PRO A 734 -29.49 25.98 -20.49
C PRO A 734 -29.11 24.51 -20.30
N GLN A 735 -28.07 24.04 -20.98
CA GLN A 735 -27.55 22.68 -20.91
C GLN A 735 -27.13 22.26 -19.49
N LEU A 736 -26.67 23.20 -18.65
CA LEU A 736 -26.31 22.92 -17.25
C LEU A 736 -27.50 22.99 -16.28
N THR A 737 -28.69 23.36 -16.78
CA THR A 737 -29.87 23.64 -15.94
C THR A 737 -31.12 22.87 -16.35
N GLY A 738 -31.04 22.06 -17.42
CA GLY A 738 -32.13 21.23 -17.93
C GLY A 738 -32.34 19.93 -17.13
N ASP A 739 -33.32 19.12 -17.57
CA ASP A 739 -33.70 17.87 -16.89
C ASP A 739 -32.62 16.76 -16.94
N GLN A 740 -31.74 16.83 -17.92
CA GLN A 740 -30.52 16.01 -18.03
C GLN A 740 -29.34 16.97 -18.19
N PRO A 741 -28.80 17.48 -17.08
CA PRO A 741 -27.79 18.53 -17.13
C PRO A 741 -26.43 17.98 -17.58
N ASP A 742 -25.66 18.81 -18.28
CA ASP A 742 -24.26 18.56 -18.58
C ASP A 742 -23.39 18.52 -17.30
N ILE A 743 -22.11 18.13 -17.47
CA ILE A 743 -21.15 17.99 -16.38
C ILE A 743 -20.84 19.36 -15.75
N ILE A 744 -21.12 19.50 -14.45
CA ILE A 744 -20.80 20.68 -13.62
C ILE A 744 -19.58 20.45 -12.72
N ALA A 745 -19.22 19.19 -12.45
CA ALA A 745 -18.02 18.86 -11.68
C ALA A 745 -17.31 17.59 -12.15
N GLY A 746 -16.02 17.51 -11.83
CA GLY A 746 -15.14 16.42 -12.25
C GLY A 746 -15.39 15.08 -11.58
N ASN A 747 -14.33 14.30 -11.45
CA ASN A 747 -14.31 12.91 -11.01
C ASN A 747 -14.05 12.78 -9.50
N VAL A 748 -14.31 11.59 -8.96
CA VAL A 748 -13.84 11.13 -7.63
C VAL A 748 -14.34 12.05 -6.49
N ILE A 749 -15.52 12.62 -6.69
CA ILE A 749 -16.19 13.50 -5.72
C ILE A 749 -16.59 12.70 -4.48
N GLY A 750 -16.35 13.25 -3.30
CA GLY A 750 -16.69 12.61 -2.02
C GLY A 750 -15.84 11.39 -1.69
N PHE A 751 -14.65 11.25 -2.31
CA PHE A 751 -13.78 10.10 -2.09
C PHE A 751 -13.44 9.90 -0.62
N GLY A 752 -13.78 8.73 -0.07
CA GLY A 752 -13.45 8.37 1.31
C GLY A 752 -14.16 9.20 2.38
N ALA A 753 -15.24 9.91 2.05
CA ALA A 753 -15.92 10.82 2.98
C ALA A 753 -16.38 10.11 4.28
N THR A 754 -16.26 10.77 5.42
CA THR A 754 -16.51 10.21 6.77
C THR A 754 -17.37 11.12 7.66
N SER A 755 -18.11 12.05 7.07
CA SER A 755 -19.54 12.43 7.30
C SER A 755 -19.77 13.85 6.75
N GLY A 756 -21.01 14.34 6.66
CA GLY A 756 -21.33 15.65 6.06
C GLY A 756 -22.29 15.53 4.88
N GLU A 757 -22.55 16.64 4.20
CA GLU A 757 -23.52 16.71 3.09
C GLU A 757 -22.92 17.29 1.82
N ILE A 758 -23.23 16.68 0.66
CA ILE A 758 -22.88 17.17 -0.68
C ILE A 758 -24.16 17.32 -1.49
N HIS A 759 -24.44 18.52 -2.00
CA HIS A 759 -25.60 18.79 -2.86
C HIS A 759 -25.14 19.43 -4.16
N ILE A 760 -25.28 18.72 -5.28
CA ILE A 760 -24.78 19.15 -6.60
C ILE A 760 -25.95 19.20 -7.59
N ARG A 761 -26.28 20.39 -8.07
CA ARG A 761 -27.23 20.57 -9.19
C ARG A 761 -26.47 20.50 -10.51
N GLY A 762 -26.53 19.36 -11.18
CA GLY A 762 -25.80 19.06 -12.41
C GLY A 762 -25.28 17.62 -12.45
N ALA A 763 -24.79 17.18 -13.61
CA ALA A 763 -24.11 15.90 -13.73
C ALA A 763 -22.63 16.01 -13.34
N VAL A 764 -22.01 14.89 -12.98
CA VAL A 764 -20.59 14.85 -12.60
C VAL A 764 -19.88 13.68 -13.27
N GLY A 765 -18.55 13.67 -13.20
CA GLY A 765 -17.71 12.65 -13.80
C GLY A 765 -17.77 11.28 -13.11
N GLU A 766 -16.68 10.55 -13.29
CA GLU A 766 -16.52 9.15 -12.90
C GLU A 766 -16.29 8.98 -11.38
N ARG A 767 -16.58 7.79 -10.84
CA ARG A 767 -16.26 7.40 -9.46
C ARG A 767 -16.86 8.31 -8.38
N PHE A 768 -18.05 8.83 -8.64
CA PHE A 768 -18.80 9.58 -7.65
C PHE A 768 -19.01 8.76 -6.35
N CYS A 769 -18.65 9.35 -5.21
CA CYS A 769 -18.72 8.72 -3.89
C CYS A 769 -17.97 7.38 -3.78
N VAL A 770 -16.89 7.20 -4.55
CA VAL A 770 -15.98 6.07 -4.35
C VAL A 770 -15.50 6.02 -2.89
N ARG A 771 -15.54 4.84 -2.28
CA ARG A 771 -15.18 4.64 -0.86
C ARG A 771 -15.95 5.53 0.14
N ASN A 772 -17.14 6.06 -0.18
CA ASN A 772 -17.92 6.82 0.80
C ASN A 772 -18.21 5.96 2.04
N SER A 773 -17.94 6.52 3.22
CA SER A 773 -18.02 5.88 4.53
C SER A 773 -19.00 6.58 5.47
N GLY A 774 -19.75 7.59 5.03
CA GLY A 774 -20.72 8.25 5.91
C GLY A 774 -21.42 9.49 5.40
N ALA A 775 -20.99 10.09 4.28
CA ALA A 775 -21.62 11.30 3.78
C ALA A 775 -22.99 11.04 3.14
N VAL A 776 -23.85 12.05 3.20
CA VAL A 776 -25.08 12.13 2.40
C VAL A 776 -24.78 12.95 1.15
N ALA A 777 -25.01 12.38 -0.03
CA ALA A 777 -24.73 13.06 -1.30
C ALA A 777 -25.94 13.02 -2.23
N VAL A 778 -26.27 14.16 -2.85
CA VAL A 778 -27.35 14.31 -3.83
C VAL A 778 -26.79 14.96 -5.10
N VAL A 779 -27.03 14.32 -6.25
CA VAL A 779 -26.51 14.75 -7.56
C VAL A 779 -27.52 14.45 -8.67
N GLU A 780 -27.46 15.17 -9.80
CA GLU A 780 -28.43 15.05 -10.91
C GLU A 780 -27.91 14.22 -12.10
N GLY A 781 -26.78 13.55 -11.95
CA GLY A 781 -26.24 12.60 -12.93
C GLY A 781 -24.79 12.25 -12.62
N ILE A 782 -24.35 11.03 -12.96
CA ILE A 782 -22.97 10.56 -12.69
C ILE A 782 -22.42 9.72 -13.84
N GLY A 783 -21.09 9.73 -14.01
CA GLY A 783 -20.35 8.83 -14.89
C GLY A 783 -20.27 7.38 -14.36
N ASN A 784 -19.32 6.59 -14.87
CA ASN A 784 -19.17 5.18 -14.46
C ASN A 784 -18.61 5.05 -13.05
N HIS A 785 -18.73 3.84 -12.49
CA HIS A 785 -18.17 3.45 -11.19
C HIS A 785 -18.73 4.26 -10.01
N GLY A 786 -19.97 4.73 -10.11
CA GLY A 786 -20.67 5.37 -8.99
C GLY A 786 -20.76 4.45 -7.77
N CYS A 787 -20.51 5.00 -6.58
CA CYS A 787 -20.52 4.28 -5.30
C CYS A 787 -19.56 3.07 -5.24
N GLU A 788 -18.53 3.03 -6.08
CA GLU A 788 -17.51 1.98 -6.06
C GLU A 788 -16.88 1.88 -4.66
N TYR A 789 -16.80 0.67 -4.11
CA TYR A 789 -16.30 0.41 -2.76
C TYR A 789 -16.99 1.18 -1.61
N MET A 790 -18.19 1.75 -1.78
CA MET A 790 -18.89 2.45 -0.70
C MET A 790 -19.17 1.50 0.49
N THR A 791 -18.92 1.98 1.72
CA THR A 791 -19.09 1.21 2.98
C THR A 791 -20.05 1.87 3.97
N GLY A 792 -20.51 3.09 3.71
CA GLY A 792 -21.42 3.82 4.57
C GLY A 792 -21.94 5.10 3.91
N GLY A 793 -22.90 5.76 4.53
CA GLY A 793 -23.55 6.97 4.00
C GLY A 793 -24.78 6.68 3.13
N ARG A 794 -25.35 7.74 2.55
CA ARG A 794 -26.52 7.66 1.67
C ARG A 794 -26.30 8.48 0.41
N VAL A 795 -26.51 7.90 -0.77
CA VAL A 795 -26.31 8.57 -2.05
C VAL A 795 -27.63 8.61 -2.83
N VAL A 796 -28.00 9.78 -3.36
CA VAL A 796 -29.20 9.98 -4.17
C VAL A 796 -28.77 10.52 -5.54
N VAL A 797 -29.09 9.79 -6.60
CA VAL A 797 -28.80 10.17 -7.99
C VAL A 797 -30.12 10.43 -8.72
N LEU A 798 -30.37 11.71 -9.03
CA LEU A 798 -31.59 12.23 -9.63
C LEU A 798 -31.46 12.39 -11.16
N GLY A 799 -30.81 11.43 -11.81
CA GLY A 799 -30.58 11.45 -13.26
C GLY A 799 -29.84 10.21 -13.75
N GLU A 800 -29.04 10.35 -14.81
CA GLU A 800 -28.32 9.23 -15.41
C GLU A 800 -27.21 8.69 -14.49
N VAL A 801 -27.00 7.36 -14.58
CA VAL A 801 -25.93 6.62 -13.91
C VAL A 801 -25.07 5.94 -14.97
N GLY A 802 -23.75 5.93 -14.82
CA GLY A 802 -22.85 5.18 -15.71
C GLY A 802 -22.75 3.68 -15.41
N ASP A 803 -21.89 2.97 -16.14
CA ASP A 803 -21.70 1.53 -15.99
C ASP A 803 -20.99 1.17 -14.66
N ASN A 804 -21.13 -0.09 -14.24
CA ASN A 804 -20.44 -0.67 -13.08
C ASN A 804 -20.77 0.01 -11.74
N PHE A 805 -21.99 0.53 -11.59
CA PHE A 805 -22.47 1.15 -10.35
C PHE A 805 -22.47 0.15 -9.19
N GLY A 806 -21.99 0.56 -8.01
CA GLY A 806 -22.00 -0.26 -6.80
C GLY A 806 -20.99 -1.41 -6.80
N ALA A 807 -20.02 -1.41 -7.72
CA ALA A 807 -18.95 -2.42 -7.71
C ALA A 807 -18.15 -2.36 -6.39
N GLY A 808 -18.07 -3.48 -5.69
CA GLY A 808 -17.42 -3.53 -4.38
C GLY A 808 -18.14 -2.77 -3.26
N MET A 809 -19.35 -2.23 -3.49
CA MET A 809 -20.14 -1.55 -2.47
C MET A 809 -20.59 -2.56 -1.41
N SER A 810 -20.03 -2.43 -0.21
CA SER A 810 -20.22 -3.38 0.89
C SER A 810 -20.99 -2.78 2.07
N GLY A 811 -21.38 -1.51 2.00
CA GLY A 811 -22.19 -0.84 3.02
C GLY A 811 -22.73 0.52 2.55
N GLY A 812 -23.70 1.04 3.31
CA GLY A 812 -24.47 2.25 2.92
C GLY A 812 -25.66 1.92 2.01
N ILE A 813 -26.40 2.96 1.60
CA ILE A 813 -27.59 2.83 0.75
C ILE A 813 -27.51 3.86 -0.38
N ALA A 814 -27.83 3.45 -1.61
CA ALA A 814 -27.98 4.38 -2.72
C ALA A 814 -29.42 4.35 -3.28
N TYR A 815 -29.86 5.47 -3.83
CA TYR A 815 -31.17 5.66 -4.43
C TYR A 815 -31.01 6.25 -5.82
N LEU A 816 -31.55 5.56 -6.83
CA LEU A 816 -31.33 5.90 -8.23
C LEU A 816 -32.64 6.26 -8.92
N ALA A 817 -32.62 7.31 -9.73
CA ALA A 817 -33.67 7.56 -10.70
C ALA A 817 -33.65 6.46 -11.77
N PRO A 818 -34.81 5.90 -12.17
CA PRO A 818 -34.90 4.81 -13.14
C PRO A 818 -34.69 5.31 -14.57
N VAL A 819 -33.51 5.87 -14.85
CA VAL A 819 -33.10 6.39 -16.15
C VAL A 819 -32.30 5.33 -16.92
N GLY A 820 -32.78 4.96 -18.10
CA GLY A 820 -32.14 3.95 -18.94
C GLY A 820 -32.26 2.52 -18.38
N ASP A 821 -31.32 1.66 -18.78
CA ASP A 821 -31.26 0.26 -18.33
C ASP A 821 -30.37 0.13 -17.08
N LEU A 822 -30.99 0.29 -15.90
CA LEU A 822 -30.29 0.17 -14.62
C LEU A 822 -29.79 -1.25 -14.34
N ASP A 823 -30.53 -2.29 -14.76
CA ASP A 823 -30.17 -3.68 -14.50
C ASP A 823 -28.84 -4.05 -15.18
N ARG A 824 -28.57 -3.48 -16.37
CA ARG A 824 -27.28 -3.63 -17.06
C ARG A 824 -26.16 -2.79 -16.42
N LYS A 825 -26.48 -1.63 -15.85
CA LYS A 825 -25.50 -0.66 -15.34
C LYS A 825 -25.05 -0.97 -13.91
N VAL A 826 -25.89 -1.60 -13.09
CA VAL A 826 -25.57 -2.00 -11.72
C VAL A 826 -24.71 -3.26 -11.71
N ASN A 827 -23.61 -3.25 -10.95
CA ASN A 827 -22.78 -4.43 -10.77
C ASN A 827 -23.44 -5.42 -9.80
N PRO A 828 -23.79 -6.64 -10.24
CA PRO A 828 -24.53 -7.60 -9.41
C PRO A 828 -23.64 -8.33 -8.38
N GLY A 829 -22.37 -7.97 -8.23
CA GLY A 829 -21.41 -8.66 -7.39
C GLY A 829 -21.84 -8.70 -5.91
N LEU A 830 -22.09 -7.52 -5.32
CA LEU A 830 -22.39 -7.39 -3.88
C LEU A 830 -23.75 -6.72 -3.56
N VAL A 831 -24.38 -6.08 -4.55
CA VAL A 831 -25.59 -5.28 -4.35
C VAL A 831 -26.77 -5.86 -5.09
N ASP A 832 -27.98 -5.57 -4.57
CA ASP A 832 -29.25 -5.91 -5.19
C ASP A 832 -30.12 -4.64 -5.36
N VAL A 833 -30.98 -4.65 -6.37
CA VAL A 833 -31.99 -3.60 -6.59
C VAL A 833 -33.26 -3.97 -5.83
N GLU A 834 -33.72 -3.08 -4.94
CA GLU A 834 -34.85 -3.29 -4.05
C GLU A 834 -35.91 -2.19 -4.16
N LYS A 835 -37.13 -2.49 -3.67
CA LYS A 835 -38.19 -1.51 -3.51
C LYS A 835 -37.94 -0.63 -2.27
N LEU A 836 -38.43 0.61 -2.33
CA LEU A 836 -38.37 1.54 -1.21
C LEU A 836 -39.26 1.07 -0.04
N SER A 837 -38.73 1.18 1.17
CA SER A 837 -39.51 1.09 2.41
C SER A 837 -40.11 2.45 2.79
N ALA A 838 -41.00 2.48 3.80
CA ALA A 838 -41.54 3.73 4.32
C ALA A 838 -40.46 4.65 4.92
N GLU A 839 -39.43 4.09 5.55
CA GLU A 839 -38.29 4.85 6.07
C GLU A 839 -37.47 5.47 4.92
N ASP A 840 -37.28 4.73 3.83
CA ASP A 840 -36.59 5.23 2.64
C ASP A 840 -37.35 6.41 2.02
N LEU A 841 -38.69 6.32 1.91
CA LEU A 841 -39.52 7.40 1.37
C LEU A 841 -39.41 8.68 2.19
N ALA A 842 -39.56 8.60 3.52
CA ALA A 842 -39.47 9.76 4.39
C ALA A 842 -38.10 10.46 4.29
N PHE A 843 -37.01 9.68 4.25
CA PHE A 843 -35.67 10.22 4.05
C PHE A 843 -35.52 10.90 2.70
N LEU A 844 -36.01 10.29 1.62
CA LEU A 844 -35.89 10.83 0.27
C LEU A 844 -36.70 12.11 0.08
N GLU A 845 -37.92 12.19 0.62
CA GLU A 845 -38.73 13.41 0.57
C GLU A 845 -38.00 14.58 1.22
N GLU A 846 -37.46 14.39 2.43
CA GLU A 846 -36.70 15.42 3.13
C GLU A 846 -35.42 15.82 2.36
N THR A 847 -34.68 14.81 1.86
CA THR A 847 -33.38 15.01 1.21
C THR A 847 -33.51 15.73 -0.13
N ILE A 848 -34.49 15.35 -0.95
CA ILE A 848 -34.75 15.99 -2.24
C ILE A 848 -35.26 17.42 -2.02
N ASP A 849 -36.15 17.65 -1.07
CA ASP A 849 -36.62 19.01 -0.78
C ASP A 849 -35.52 19.91 -0.23
N ARG A 850 -34.61 19.35 0.58
CA ARG A 850 -33.41 20.05 1.04
C ARG A 850 -32.50 20.39 -0.15
N HIS A 851 -32.26 19.44 -1.04
CA HIS A 851 -31.47 19.66 -2.25
C HIS A 851 -32.04 20.80 -3.10
N ARG A 852 -33.36 20.82 -3.34
CA ARG A 852 -34.07 21.91 -4.04
C ARG A 852 -33.87 23.26 -3.36
N ARG A 853 -34.00 23.34 -2.03
CA ARG A 853 -33.82 24.58 -1.27
C ARG A 853 -32.39 25.11 -1.32
N LEU A 854 -31.40 24.23 -1.25
CA LEU A 854 -29.99 24.61 -1.20
C LEU A 854 -29.43 24.99 -2.58
N THR A 855 -29.82 24.28 -3.63
CA THR A 855 -29.22 24.41 -4.96
C THR A 855 -30.09 25.15 -5.98
N GLY A 856 -31.37 25.39 -5.64
CA GLY A 856 -32.36 25.88 -6.60
C GLY A 856 -32.72 24.84 -7.67
N SER A 857 -32.42 23.55 -7.45
CA SER A 857 -32.75 22.46 -8.37
C SER A 857 -34.24 22.43 -8.71
N THR A 858 -34.53 22.22 -9.99
CA THR A 858 -35.88 22.04 -10.55
C THR A 858 -36.18 20.58 -10.89
N THR A 859 -35.38 19.65 -10.34
CA THR A 859 -35.48 18.21 -10.64
C THR A 859 -36.92 17.69 -10.53
N PRO A 860 -37.43 16.97 -11.56
CA PRO A 860 -38.82 16.50 -11.59
C PRO A 860 -39.04 15.28 -10.69
N TRP A 861 -37.97 14.58 -10.32
CA TRP A 861 -38.03 13.32 -9.57
C TRP A 861 -38.64 13.51 -8.17
N GLN A 862 -39.51 12.59 -7.79
CA GLN A 862 -40.07 12.47 -6.45
C GLN A 862 -39.53 11.22 -5.76
N ALA A 863 -39.59 11.19 -4.43
CA ALA A 863 -39.09 10.07 -3.63
C ALA A 863 -39.60 8.70 -4.10
N ARG A 864 -40.89 8.61 -4.43
CA ARG A 864 -41.56 7.37 -4.89
C ARG A 864 -41.09 6.86 -6.25
N ASP A 865 -40.41 7.69 -7.04
CA ASP A 865 -39.98 7.34 -8.39
C ASP A 865 -38.65 6.60 -8.39
N LEU A 866 -37.89 6.63 -7.28
CA LEU A 866 -36.55 6.07 -7.19
C LEU A 866 -36.55 4.57 -6.86
N VAL A 867 -35.45 3.90 -7.18
CA VAL A 867 -35.16 2.53 -6.74
C VAL A 867 -34.04 2.51 -5.70
N LYS A 868 -34.01 1.49 -4.84
CA LYS A 868 -32.99 1.32 -3.81
C LYS A 868 -31.92 0.36 -4.27
N ILE A 869 -30.66 0.68 -4.01
CA ILE A 869 -29.53 -0.24 -4.15
C ILE A 869 -29.04 -0.61 -2.74
N MET A 870 -29.04 -1.91 -2.44
CA MET A 870 -28.76 -2.44 -1.12
C MET A 870 -27.66 -3.51 -1.17
N PRO A 871 -26.55 -3.36 -0.43
CA PRO A 871 -25.55 -4.41 -0.31
C PRO A 871 -26.03 -5.60 0.54
N ARG A 872 -25.80 -6.82 0.06
CA ARG A 872 -26.29 -8.06 0.72
C ARG A 872 -25.73 -8.26 2.11
N ASP A 873 -24.41 -8.15 2.26
CA ASP A 873 -23.74 -8.36 3.54
C ASP A 873 -24.10 -7.27 4.55
N TYR A 874 -24.25 -6.03 4.10
CA TYR A 874 -24.73 -4.93 4.93
C TYR A 874 -26.15 -5.17 5.43
N LYS A 875 -27.06 -5.60 4.54
CA LYS A 875 -28.43 -5.98 4.90
C LYS A 875 -28.43 -7.09 5.95
N ARG A 876 -27.63 -8.14 5.76
CA ARG A 876 -27.49 -9.23 6.73
C ARG A 876 -27.03 -8.72 8.09
N ALA A 877 -26.02 -7.86 8.13
CA ALA A 877 -25.50 -7.27 9.36
C ALA A 877 -26.57 -6.41 10.08
N LEU A 878 -27.30 -5.56 9.36
CA LEU A 878 -28.38 -4.73 9.92
C LEU A 878 -29.53 -5.58 10.48
N THR A 879 -29.91 -6.66 9.81
CA THR A 879 -30.96 -7.57 10.30
C THR A 879 -30.52 -8.28 11.58
N GLN A 880 -29.29 -8.81 11.63
CA GLN A 880 -28.74 -9.44 12.82
C GLN A 880 -28.67 -8.47 14.01
N GLN A 881 -28.25 -7.22 13.79
CA GLN A 881 -28.23 -6.19 14.83
C GLN A 881 -29.64 -5.90 15.37
N LYS A 882 -30.65 -5.82 14.49
CA LYS A 882 -32.05 -5.63 14.91
C LYS A 882 -32.55 -6.82 15.71
N GLU A 883 -32.22 -8.05 15.33
CA GLU A 883 -32.61 -9.26 16.06
C GLU A 883 -31.98 -9.33 17.46
N VAL A 884 -30.69 -9.02 17.58
CA VAL A 884 -29.97 -8.97 18.85
C VAL A 884 -30.53 -7.88 19.76
N ALA A 885 -30.80 -6.69 19.23
CA ALA A 885 -31.42 -5.59 19.99
C ALA A 885 -32.86 -5.89 20.44
N HIS A 886 -33.54 -6.86 19.81
CA HIS A 886 -34.90 -7.28 20.16
C HIS A 886 -34.93 -8.42 21.20
N HIS A 887 -33.80 -9.10 21.42
CA HIS A 887 -33.65 -10.28 22.31
C HIS A 887 -32.75 -10.04 23.52
N GLY A 888 -32.11 -8.87 23.62
CA GLY A 888 -31.39 -8.39 24.81
C GLY A 888 -32.12 -7.22 25.44
#